data_AF-A0A973GP22-F1
#
_entry.id   AF-A0A973GP22-F1
#
_cell.length_a   1.000
_cell.length_b   1.000
_cell.length_c   1.000
_cell.angle_alpha   90.00
_cell.angle_beta   90.00
_cell.angle_gamma   90.00
#
_symmetry.space_group_name_H-M   'P 1'
#
loop_
_entity.id
_entity.type
_entity.pdbx_description
1 polymer ?
#
loop_
_entity_poly.entity_id
_entity_poly.type
_entity_poly.pdbx_seq_one_letter_code
_entity_poly.pdbx_strand_id
1 'polypeptide(L)'
;MPRLTYKTLVYGAAGAFGGSAAWSFVLALSQTMRSSLLTEMALGSLAGMFIGGFVWSHEAITGRQFRTALERAAFGALAGILGGGLGAGLGNTVFSALGRYVANLGGFRASLGIALSVALGWAVLGAAIGFSGGLMVRSRSRAWYGLAGGSLGGFLGGLLFNALSTTNAWSALAGLTLLGLSIGAFISLVEEAFVSAKVRVIKGRHLGREFPLLKEVSVIGRDDRSDVCLSGAEGVANQHAGIQRNNGHFIIETDEEGKPVYVNQKMTRNSRLADGDVIRVGSILLMFSAVKKAATIAAMTVMLCLSVAAGSSALAAGPASAQITQFDLSGFPTVKMYVSVLDADGNPVSGLSKEAVTLSENGRPVSVDAMQMTGTKVTREPLNLAIVVDRSESMTGEKIEHARESVERFLSLMQQGDRAALIAFSDSIVKLESLTDNIGILRQATAAIRPGGHTALYDAVVAGVASVQGVPGRRAVIVLTDGIANRGSLDIDQAIAAAVKEYVSVSVIGLGKDVRASRLERIAIETGGSYFFTPSAAGLVDIYDTIGNRIRNEYAVTFVTEKRAAYLRNLWLTLATGQHATRSYFQPQSSLFGAGSMLPPWAFAVPLASILGLVAVSLRRVERHYETGHLSLVRGTGTKKDININSRVTIGRDEHNTLGLFKDSGIDQQHAEVVRESGKYVIEDKGSAAGTYVNKTRVAGRQALQDGDVITMGNATIIFSEETRPTCPDCGGALRPKAKFCAKCGHKGI
;
A
#
# COMPACT_ATOMS: atom_id res chain seq x y z
N MET A 1 19.74 15.62 -10.86
CA MET A 1 18.42 14.96 -10.68
C MET A 1 18.10 14.17 -11.94
N PRO A 2 17.86 12.85 -11.88
CA PRO A 2 17.40 12.11 -13.04
C PRO A 2 16.03 12.68 -13.47
N ARG A 3 15.89 13.06 -14.74
CA ARG A 3 14.57 13.46 -15.27
C ARG A 3 13.68 12.23 -15.20
N LEU A 4 12.59 12.28 -14.42
CA LEU A 4 11.56 11.24 -14.43
C LEU A 4 11.14 11.00 -15.88
N THR A 5 11.27 9.78 -16.36
CA THR A 5 10.89 9.47 -17.72
C THR A 5 9.37 9.46 -17.83
N TYR A 6 8.86 9.85 -19.01
CA TYR A 6 7.44 9.84 -19.30
C TYR A 6 6.82 8.45 -19.02
N LYS A 7 7.57 7.38 -19.28
CA LYS A 7 7.19 6.01 -18.96
C LYS A 7 6.86 5.84 -17.47
N THR A 8 7.74 6.28 -16.56
CA THR A 8 7.50 6.19 -15.12
C THR A 8 6.23 6.93 -14.69
N LEU A 9 5.97 8.11 -15.26
CA LEU A 9 4.76 8.87 -14.96
C LEU A 9 3.49 8.13 -15.40
N VAL A 10 3.49 7.49 -16.57
CA VAL A 10 2.33 6.74 -17.07
C VAL A 10 2.10 5.49 -16.24
N TYR A 11 3.15 4.73 -15.89
CA TYR A 11 3.01 3.56 -15.01
C TYR A 11 2.50 3.95 -13.61
N GLY A 12 3.05 5.03 -13.03
CA GLY A 12 2.60 5.55 -11.75
C GLY A 12 1.13 6.02 -11.80
N ALA A 13 0.73 6.72 -12.87
CA ALA A 13 -0.66 7.14 -13.06
C ALA A 13 -1.61 5.94 -13.22
N ALA A 14 -1.23 4.93 -14.00
CA ALA A 14 -2.00 3.71 -14.16
C ALA A 14 -2.21 2.99 -12.83
N GLY A 15 -1.14 2.84 -12.04
CA GLY A 15 -1.23 2.29 -10.69
C GLY A 15 -2.13 3.13 -9.77
N ALA A 16 -1.98 4.46 -9.79
CA ALA A 16 -2.81 5.38 -9.00
C ALA A 16 -4.31 5.22 -9.32
N PHE A 17 -4.67 5.18 -10.61
CA PHE A 17 -6.04 4.96 -11.05
C PHE A 17 -6.58 3.58 -10.65
N GLY A 18 -5.75 2.54 -10.69
CA GLY A 18 -6.09 1.21 -10.19
C GLY A 18 -6.37 1.22 -8.68
N GLY A 19 -5.52 1.88 -7.88
CA GLY A 19 -5.74 2.06 -6.44
C GLY A 19 -7.03 2.82 -6.12
N SER A 20 -7.29 3.92 -6.84
CA SER A 20 -8.52 4.69 -6.71
C SER A 20 -9.76 3.89 -7.11
N ALA A 21 -9.68 3.06 -8.16
CA ALA A 21 -10.78 2.21 -8.59
C ALA A 21 -11.09 1.10 -7.57
N ALA A 22 -10.07 0.57 -6.88
CA ALA A 22 -10.26 -0.42 -5.83
C ALA A 22 -11.02 0.13 -4.61
N TRP A 23 -10.83 1.41 -4.29
CA TRP A 23 -11.30 2.04 -3.05
C TRP A 23 -12.77 1.78 -2.72
N SER A 24 -13.68 2.05 -3.65
CA SER A 24 -15.12 1.91 -3.41
C SER A 24 -15.53 0.46 -3.13
N PHE A 25 -14.93 -0.50 -3.85
CA PHE A 25 -15.24 -1.93 -3.68
C PHE A 25 -14.63 -2.53 -2.42
N VAL A 26 -13.39 -2.15 -2.11
CA VAL A 26 -12.68 -2.60 -0.90
C VAL A 26 -13.43 -2.10 0.35
N LEU A 27 -13.83 -0.83 0.40
CA LEU A 27 -14.59 -0.30 1.53
C LEU A 27 -15.99 -0.91 1.64
N ALA A 28 -16.71 -1.06 0.53
CA ALA A 28 -18.03 -1.70 0.55
C ALA A 28 -17.97 -3.15 1.08
N LEU A 29 -16.97 -3.93 0.63
CA LEU A 29 -16.79 -5.30 1.12
C LEU A 29 -16.38 -5.33 2.60
N SER A 30 -15.51 -4.41 3.03
CA SER A 30 -15.04 -4.33 4.43
C SER A 30 -16.17 -4.04 5.42
N GLN A 31 -17.23 -3.34 4.98
CA GLN A 31 -18.40 -3.03 5.81
C GLN A 31 -19.37 -4.21 5.93
N THR A 32 -19.38 -5.10 4.94
CA THR A 32 -20.37 -6.18 4.84
C THR A 32 -19.87 -7.48 5.47
N MET A 33 -18.57 -7.73 5.42
CA MET A 33 -17.95 -8.98 5.88
C MET A 33 -17.44 -8.87 7.32
N ARG A 34 -17.65 -9.93 8.12
CA ARG A 34 -17.02 -10.03 9.46
C ARG A 34 -15.50 -10.08 9.31
N SER A 35 -14.76 -9.48 10.26
CA SER A 35 -13.30 -9.51 10.27
C SER A 35 -12.80 -10.96 10.42
N SER A 36 -12.24 -11.50 9.35
CA SER A 36 -11.66 -12.85 9.29
C SER A 36 -10.45 -12.84 8.35
N LEU A 37 -9.57 -13.85 8.46
CA LEU A 37 -8.46 -14.00 7.52
C LEU A 37 -8.92 -14.06 6.06
N LEU A 38 -10.04 -14.76 5.80
CA LEU A 38 -10.64 -14.85 4.46
C LEU A 38 -11.11 -13.49 3.95
N THR A 39 -11.66 -12.66 4.84
CA THR A 39 -12.08 -11.29 4.51
C THR A 39 -10.89 -10.43 4.09
N GLU A 40 -9.79 -10.48 4.84
CA GLU A 40 -8.56 -9.74 4.50
C GLU A 40 -7.96 -10.23 3.18
N MET A 41 -7.94 -11.55 2.94
CA MET A 41 -7.53 -12.11 1.65
C MET A 41 -8.43 -11.62 0.50
N ALA A 42 -9.75 -11.53 0.70
CA ALA A 42 -10.68 -11.04 -0.31
C ALA A 42 -10.48 -9.55 -0.61
N LEU A 43 -10.27 -8.73 0.43
CA LEU A 43 -10.00 -7.30 0.29
C LEU A 43 -8.66 -7.05 -0.44
N GLY A 44 -7.61 -7.79 -0.07
CA GLY A 44 -6.33 -7.78 -0.76
C GLY A 44 -6.46 -8.19 -2.23
N SER A 45 -7.25 -9.25 -2.51
CA SER A 45 -7.51 -9.72 -3.87
C SER A 45 -8.20 -8.67 -4.73
N LEU A 46 -9.20 -7.95 -4.19
CA LEU A 46 -9.86 -6.84 -4.88
C LEU A 46 -8.89 -5.70 -5.18
N ALA A 47 -8.10 -5.26 -4.20
CA ALA A 47 -7.09 -4.22 -4.40
C ALA A 47 -6.09 -4.62 -5.50
N GLY A 48 -5.59 -5.85 -5.44
CA GLY A 48 -4.66 -6.38 -6.43
C GLY A 48 -5.27 -6.50 -7.82
N MET A 49 -6.52 -6.93 -7.94
CA MET A 49 -7.25 -7.03 -9.20
C MET A 49 -7.23 -5.71 -9.98
N PHE A 50 -7.62 -4.61 -9.33
CA PHE A 50 -7.66 -3.29 -9.97
C PHE A 50 -6.26 -2.72 -10.24
N ILE A 51 -5.34 -2.76 -9.27
CA ILE A 51 -3.99 -2.23 -9.45
C ILE A 51 -3.28 -2.99 -10.59
N GLY A 52 -3.29 -4.33 -10.55
CA GLY A 52 -2.66 -5.16 -11.56
C GLY A 52 -3.26 -4.98 -12.96
N GLY A 53 -4.59 -4.92 -13.06
CA GLY A 53 -5.28 -4.71 -14.33
C GLY A 53 -4.94 -3.36 -14.98
N PHE A 54 -4.95 -2.27 -14.20
CA PHE A 54 -4.63 -0.95 -14.72
C PHE A 54 -3.15 -0.84 -15.12
N VAL A 55 -2.23 -1.29 -14.25
CA VAL A 55 -0.78 -1.25 -14.52
C VAL A 55 -0.42 -1.97 -15.82
N TRP A 56 -1.05 -3.08 -16.18
CA TRP A 56 -0.70 -3.79 -17.42
C TRP A 56 -1.48 -3.35 -18.67
N SER A 57 -2.63 -2.70 -18.51
CA SER A 57 -3.44 -2.22 -19.63
C SER A 57 -2.85 -1.00 -20.36
N HIS A 58 -2.08 -0.15 -19.67
CA HIS A 58 -1.66 1.15 -20.21
C HIS A 58 -0.81 1.05 -21.50
N GLU A 59 0.09 0.07 -21.61
CA GLU A 59 0.94 -0.12 -22.79
C GLU A 59 0.11 -0.32 -24.06
N ALA A 60 -1.00 -1.06 -23.98
CA ALA A 60 -1.85 -1.33 -25.12
C ALA A 60 -2.84 -0.19 -25.42
N ILE A 61 -3.25 0.57 -24.39
CA ILE A 61 -4.07 1.79 -24.56
C ILE A 61 -3.27 2.86 -25.34
N THR A 62 -1.98 3.06 -25.00
CA THR A 62 -1.11 3.97 -25.75
C THR A 62 -0.92 3.53 -27.21
N GLY A 63 -0.92 2.23 -27.47
CA GLY A 63 -0.90 1.64 -28.82
C GLY A 63 -2.23 1.69 -29.59
N ARG A 64 -3.32 2.19 -28.97
CA ARG A 64 -4.71 2.13 -29.49
C ARG A 64 -5.21 0.70 -29.79
N GLN A 65 -4.67 -0.29 -29.09
CA GLN A 65 -5.00 -1.70 -29.27
C GLN A 65 -5.92 -2.17 -28.14
N PHE A 66 -7.21 -1.84 -28.24
CA PHE A 66 -8.18 -2.11 -27.16
C PHE A 66 -8.34 -3.59 -26.79
N ARG A 67 -8.31 -4.51 -27.77
CA ARG A 67 -8.38 -5.96 -27.50
C ARG A 67 -7.18 -6.43 -26.68
N THR A 68 -5.98 -6.05 -27.10
CA THR A 68 -4.73 -6.35 -26.39
C THR A 68 -4.70 -5.70 -25.00
N ALA A 69 -5.30 -4.52 -24.84
CA ALA A 69 -5.40 -3.88 -23.53
C ALA A 69 -6.26 -4.68 -22.57
N LEU A 70 -7.37 -5.26 -23.03
CA LEU A 70 -8.24 -6.09 -22.22
C LEU A 70 -7.57 -7.41 -21.81
N GLU A 71 -6.90 -8.09 -22.74
CA GLU A 71 -6.14 -9.31 -22.45
C GLU A 71 -5.04 -9.08 -21.41
N ARG A 72 -4.31 -7.97 -21.56
CA ARG A 72 -3.24 -7.59 -20.61
C ARG A 72 -3.81 -7.19 -19.25
N ALA A 73 -4.94 -6.48 -19.23
CA ALA A 73 -5.64 -6.15 -18.00
C ALA A 73 -6.09 -7.41 -17.26
N ALA A 74 -6.67 -8.40 -17.97
CA ALA A 74 -7.14 -9.65 -17.37
C ALA A 74 -5.98 -10.44 -16.74
N PHE A 75 -4.85 -10.55 -17.44
CA PHE A 75 -3.67 -11.23 -16.89
C PHE A 75 -3.11 -10.53 -15.65
N GLY A 76 -3.00 -9.20 -15.71
CA GLY A 76 -2.58 -8.39 -14.56
C GLY A 76 -3.53 -8.49 -13.38
N ALA A 77 -4.84 -8.53 -13.63
CA ALA A 77 -5.87 -8.69 -12.62
C ALA A 77 -5.79 -10.05 -11.93
N LEU A 78 -5.59 -11.15 -12.68
CA LEU A 78 -5.42 -12.50 -12.11
C LEU A 78 -4.20 -12.60 -11.20
N ALA A 79 -3.06 -12.07 -11.65
CA ALA A 79 -1.86 -12.02 -10.82
C ALA A 79 -2.07 -11.15 -9.58
N GLY A 80 -2.80 -10.04 -9.73
CA GLY A 80 -3.19 -9.16 -8.64
C GLY A 80 -4.11 -9.84 -7.62
N ILE A 81 -5.08 -10.64 -8.04
CA ILE A 81 -5.95 -11.43 -7.15
C ILE A 81 -5.11 -12.36 -6.28
N LEU A 82 -4.25 -13.17 -6.92
CA LEU A 82 -3.40 -14.13 -6.21
C LEU A 82 -2.41 -13.44 -5.28
N GLY A 83 -1.70 -12.42 -5.78
CA GLY A 83 -0.74 -11.65 -5.02
C GLY A 83 -1.36 -10.87 -3.87
N GLY A 84 -2.56 -10.32 -4.08
CA GLY A 84 -3.30 -9.54 -3.10
C GLY A 84 -3.87 -10.41 -1.98
N GLY A 85 -4.45 -11.56 -2.32
CA GLY A 85 -4.91 -12.54 -1.34
C GLY A 85 -3.76 -13.09 -0.50
N LEU A 86 -2.67 -13.52 -1.14
CA LEU A 86 -1.49 -14.00 -0.43
C LEU A 86 -0.84 -12.89 0.41
N GLY A 87 -0.71 -11.68 -0.14
CA GLY A 87 -0.08 -10.55 0.55
C GLY A 87 -0.87 -10.07 1.77
N ALA A 88 -2.19 -9.95 1.67
CA ALA A 88 -3.04 -9.60 2.80
C ALA A 88 -3.10 -10.73 3.85
N GLY A 89 -3.15 -12.00 3.40
CA GLY A 89 -3.10 -13.16 4.29
C GLY A 89 -1.79 -13.25 5.06
N LEU A 90 -0.65 -13.15 4.37
CA LEU A 90 0.69 -13.13 4.96
C LEU A 90 0.90 -11.91 5.86
N GLY A 91 0.45 -10.72 5.42
CA GLY A 91 0.48 -9.51 6.22
C GLY A 91 -0.25 -9.72 7.55
N ASN A 92 -1.46 -10.27 7.52
CA ASN A 92 -2.24 -10.55 8.72
C ASN A 92 -1.62 -11.65 9.61
N THR A 93 -1.07 -12.73 9.04
CA THR A 93 -0.44 -13.82 9.84
C THR A 93 0.87 -13.36 10.47
N VAL A 94 1.76 -12.75 9.69
CA VAL A 94 3.03 -12.17 10.17
C VAL A 94 2.74 -11.11 11.22
N PHE A 95 1.75 -10.24 10.99
CA PHE A 95 1.29 -9.26 11.97
C PHE A 95 0.76 -9.92 13.25
N SER A 96 -0.08 -10.95 13.17
CA SER A 96 -0.61 -11.63 14.36
C SER A 96 0.49 -12.36 15.17
N ALA A 97 1.55 -12.81 14.50
CA ALA A 97 2.71 -13.42 15.14
C ALA A 97 3.64 -12.36 15.75
N LEU A 98 4.00 -11.32 14.98
CA LEU A 98 4.89 -10.24 15.44
C LEU A 98 4.21 -9.32 16.45
N GLY A 99 2.95 -8.94 16.28
CA GLY A 99 2.22 -8.06 17.20
C GLY A 99 2.22 -8.60 18.64
N ARG A 100 2.18 -9.93 18.80
CA ARG A 100 2.31 -10.61 20.11
C ARG A 100 3.71 -10.50 20.72
N TYR A 101 4.76 -10.47 19.90
CA TYR A 101 6.16 -10.34 20.35
C TYR A 101 6.56 -8.87 20.55
N VAL A 102 6.07 -8.00 19.69
CA VAL A 102 6.38 -6.58 19.59
C VAL A 102 5.62 -5.75 20.64
N ALA A 103 4.48 -6.26 21.15
CA ALA A 103 3.77 -5.71 22.31
C ALA A 103 4.68 -5.49 23.54
N ASN A 104 5.69 -6.34 23.71
CA ASN A 104 6.61 -6.30 24.85
C ASN A 104 7.62 -5.16 24.77
N LEU A 105 7.83 -4.57 23.59
CA LEU A 105 8.86 -3.55 23.39
C LEU A 105 8.38 -2.13 23.68
N GLY A 106 7.05 -1.91 23.67
CA GLY A 106 6.43 -0.59 23.87
C GLY A 106 6.90 0.50 22.89
N GLY A 107 6.22 1.64 22.90
CA GLY A 107 6.67 2.86 22.21
C GLY A 107 6.96 2.72 20.70
N PHE A 108 8.03 3.38 20.24
CA PHE A 108 8.38 3.49 18.81
C PHE A 108 8.71 2.15 18.16
N ARG A 109 9.39 1.24 18.88
CA ARG A 109 9.73 -0.10 18.38
C ARG A 109 8.49 -0.91 18.04
N ALA A 110 7.42 -0.73 18.83
CA ALA A 110 6.15 -1.36 18.57
C ALA A 110 5.48 -0.86 17.29
N SER A 111 5.41 0.46 17.13
CA SER A 111 4.85 1.09 15.92
C SER A 111 5.63 0.73 14.65
N LEU A 112 6.97 0.67 14.73
CA LEU A 112 7.82 0.33 13.60
C LEU A 112 7.64 -1.14 13.17
N GLY A 113 7.58 -2.08 14.12
CA GLY A 113 7.33 -3.49 13.83
C GLY A 113 5.99 -3.71 13.12
N ILE A 114 4.95 -2.97 13.53
CA ILE A 114 3.62 -2.99 12.89
C ILE A 114 3.73 -2.48 11.45
N ALA A 115 4.28 -1.29 11.24
CA ALA A 115 4.41 -0.69 9.91
C ALA A 115 5.19 -1.59 8.93
N LEU A 116 6.28 -2.21 9.40
CA LEU A 116 7.09 -3.12 8.61
C LEU A 116 6.32 -4.40 8.22
N SER A 117 5.52 -4.97 9.13
CA SER A 117 4.73 -6.17 8.83
C SER A 117 3.65 -5.91 7.78
N VAL A 118 2.98 -4.76 7.85
CA VAL A 118 1.99 -4.33 6.86
C VAL A 118 2.68 -4.08 5.51
N ALA A 119 3.83 -3.41 5.52
CA ALA A 119 4.62 -3.15 4.32
C ALA A 119 5.09 -4.44 3.63
N LEU A 120 5.49 -5.45 4.39
CA LEU A 120 5.87 -6.77 3.85
C LEU A 120 4.70 -7.47 3.16
N GLY A 121 3.48 -7.40 3.72
CA GLY A 121 2.27 -7.93 3.06
C GLY A 121 2.01 -7.27 1.70
N TRP A 122 2.11 -5.94 1.64
CA TRP A 122 1.96 -5.20 0.38
C TRP A 122 3.11 -5.40 -0.60
N ALA A 123 4.32 -5.72 -0.11
CA ALA A 123 5.45 -6.11 -0.96
C ALA A 123 5.16 -7.39 -1.75
N VAL A 124 4.47 -8.37 -1.15
CA VAL A 124 4.07 -9.61 -1.85
C VAL A 124 3.09 -9.31 -2.98
N LEU A 125 2.11 -8.43 -2.76
CA LEU A 125 1.21 -7.98 -3.83
C LEU A 125 1.99 -7.33 -4.97
N GLY A 126 2.86 -6.37 -4.63
CA GLY A 126 3.68 -5.66 -5.61
C GLY A 126 4.56 -6.62 -6.40
N ALA A 127 5.21 -7.59 -5.73
CA ALA A 127 6.02 -8.64 -6.33
C ALA A 127 5.24 -9.45 -7.37
N ALA A 128 4.02 -9.89 -7.02
CA ALA A 128 3.16 -10.66 -7.92
C ALA A 128 2.73 -9.84 -9.15
N ILE A 129 2.30 -8.59 -8.96
CA ILE A 129 1.95 -7.68 -10.06
C ILE A 129 3.15 -7.47 -10.99
N GLY A 130 4.33 -7.19 -10.43
CA GLY A 130 5.55 -6.96 -11.22
C GLY A 130 6.06 -8.21 -11.94
N PHE A 131 6.08 -9.36 -11.26
CA PHE A 131 6.51 -10.65 -11.83
C PHE A 131 5.64 -11.08 -13.02
N SER A 132 4.32 -10.85 -12.93
CA SER A 132 3.37 -11.21 -13.98
C SER A 132 3.67 -10.55 -15.34
N GLY A 133 4.23 -9.35 -15.34
CA GLY A 133 4.71 -8.69 -16.56
C GLY A 133 5.75 -9.46 -17.35
N GLY A 134 6.66 -10.10 -16.62
CA GLY A 134 7.69 -10.93 -17.23
C GLY A 134 7.14 -12.24 -17.79
N LEU A 135 6.18 -12.85 -17.12
CA LEU A 135 5.47 -14.03 -17.62
C LEU A 135 4.69 -13.71 -18.89
N MET A 136 3.97 -12.58 -18.92
CA MET A 136 3.19 -12.13 -20.06
C MET A 136 4.05 -11.96 -21.32
N VAL A 137 5.26 -11.41 -21.18
CA VAL A 137 6.18 -11.17 -22.31
C VAL A 137 7.19 -12.33 -22.49
N ARG A 138 7.06 -13.41 -21.70
CA ARG A 138 7.96 -14.58 -21.71
C ARG A 138 9.44 -14.19 -21.56
N SER A 139 9.75 -13.26 -20.65
CA SER A 139 11.12 -12.83 -20.33
C SER A 139 11.44 -13.05 -18.86
N ARG A 140 12.39 -13.96 -18.57
CA ARG A 140 12.89 -14.22 -17.21
C ARG A 140 13.52 -12.98 -16.58
N SER A 141 14.27 -12.21 -17.35
CA SER A 141 14.88 -10.96 -16.89
C SER A 141 13.83 -9.93 -16.50
N ARG A 142 12.80 -9.74 -17.33
CA ARG A 142 11.68 -8.84 -17.01
C ARG A 142 10.91 -9.33 -15.78
N ALA A 143 10.75 -10.64 -15.62
CA ALA A 143 10.07 -11.22 -14.46
C ALA A 143 10.81 -10.91 -13.15
N TRP A 144 12.14 -11.06 -13.13
CA TRP A 144 12.96 -10.78 -11.95
C TRP A 144 13.02 -9.29 -11.59
N TYR A 145 13.21 -8.41 -12.58
CA TYR A 145 13.24 -6.97 -12.32
C TYR A 145 11.84 -6.42 -11.98
N GLY A 146 10.80 -6.96 -12.61
CA GLY A 146 9.41 -6.69 -12.25
C GLY A 146 9.12 -7.11 -10.82
N LEU A 147 9.55 -8.31 -10.39
CA LEU A 147 9.45 -8.77 -9.01
C LEU A 147 10.14 -7.81 -8.04
N ALA A 148 11.38 -7.40 -8.33
CA ALA A 148 12.13 -6.48 -7.48
C ALA A 148 11.47 -5.09 -7.38
N GLY A 149 11.13 -4.47 -8.52
CA GLY A 149 10.47 -3.16 -8.56
C GLY A 149 9.07 -3.20 -7.94
N GLY A 150 8.32 -4.25 -8.20
CA GLY A 150 7.03 -4.49 -7.57
C GLY A 150 7.14 -4.64 -6.05
N SER A 151 8.10 -5.43 -5.56
CA SER A 151 8.32 -5.63 -4.11
C SER A 151 8.66 -4.32 -3.41
N LEU A 152 9.57 -3.52 -3.99
CA LEU A 152 9.98 -2.23 -3.44
C LEU A 152 8.84 -1.21 -3.46
N GLY A 153 8.10 -1.13 -4.57
CA GLY A 153 6.94 -0.26 -4.71
C GLY A 153 5.81 -0.65 -3.76
N GLY A 154 5.56 -1.95 -3.59
CA GLY A 154 4.59 -2.48 -2.64
C GLY A 154 4.98 -2.23 -1.19
N PHE A 155 6.27 -2.39 -0.84
CA PHE A 155 6.77 -2.10 0.50
C PHE A 155 6.65 -0.60 0.85
N LEU A 156 7.16 0.28 -0.01
CA LEU A 156 7.09 1.72 0.20
C LEU A 156 5.64 2.22 0.20
N GLY A 157 4.86 1.74 -0.78
CA GLY A 157 3.42 2.03 -0.87
C GLY A 157 2.65 1.53 0.35
N GLY A 158 3.02 0.38 0.92
CA GLY A 158 2.43 -0.18 2.12
C GLY A 158 2.73 0.64 3.38
N LEU A 159 3.94 1.20 3.52
CA LEU A 159 4.28 2.14 4.59
C LEU A 159 3.44 3.42 4.49
N LEU A 160 3.34 4.00 3.28
CA LEU A 160 2.53 5.20 3.03
C LEU A 160 1.04 4.91 3.26
N PHE A 161 0.55 3.75 2.81
CA PHE A 161 -0.80 3.30 3.04
C PHE A 161 -1.09 3.18 4.54
N ASN A 162 -0.22 2.52 5.31
CA ASN A 162 -0.39 2.40 6.76
C ASN A 162 -0.39 3.76 7.48
N ALA A 163 0.39 4.73 7.00
CA ALA A 163 0.39 6.08 7.57
C ALA A 163 -0.92 6.83 7.28
N LEU A 164 -1.49 6.67 6.09
CA LEU A 164 -2.63 7.46 5.60
C LEU A 164 -3.99 6.79 5.78
N SER A 165 -4.11 5.46 5.70
CA SER A 165 -5.40 4.75 5.74
C SER A 165 -6.09 4.78 7.11
N THR A 166 -5.47 5.44 8.10
CA THR A 166 -5.85 5.37 9.51
C THR A 166 -6.95 6.34 9.93
N THR A 167 -7.47 7.21 9.05
CA THR A 167 -8.20 8.40 9.52
C THR A 167 -9.64 8.57 9.01
N ASN A 168 -9.94 8.30 7.74
CA ASN A 168 -11.28 8.39 7.16
C ASN A 168 -11.35 7.70 5.77
N ALA A 169 -12.54 7.66 5.15
CA ALA A 169 -12.71 7.06 3.82
C ALA A 169 -11.83 7.74 2.75
N TRP A 170 -11.62 9.06 2.82
CA TRP A 170 -10.76 9.81 1.90
C TRP A 170 -9.28 9.49 2.07
N SER A 171 -8.85 9.17 3.29
CA SER A 171 -7.48 8.81 3.60
C SER A 171 -7.20 7.35 3.19
N ALA A 172 -8.22 6.48 3.22
CA ALA A 172 -8.18 5.17 2.58
C ALA A 172 -8.08 5.28 1.04
N LEU A 173 -8.79 6.23 0.42
CA LEU A 173 -8.64 6.53 -1.02
C LEU A 173 -7.20 6.96 -1.31
N ALA A 174 -6.71 7.99 -0.62
CA ALA A 174 -5.36 8.50 -0.79
C ALA A 174 -4.29 7.41 -0.57
N GLY A 175 -4.48 6.56 0.45
CA GLY A 175 -3.62 5.43 0.74
C GLY A 175 -3.57 4.43 -0.42
N LEU A 176 -4.72 3.96 -0.92
CA LEU A 176 -4.78 3.00 -2.03
C LEU A 176 -4.23 3.60 -3.33
N THR A 177 -4.52 4.86 -3.61
CA THR A 177 -3.97 5.59 -4.76
C THR A 177 -2.44 5.66 -4.68
N LEU A 178 -1.87 5.99 -3.52
CA LEU A 178 -0.42 6.07 -3.33
C LEU A 178 0.26 4.69 -3.36
N LEU A 179 -0.39 3.66 -2.83
CA LEU A 179 0.07 2.27 -2.96
C LEU A 179 0.17 1.88 -4.44
N GLY A 180 -0.89 2.10 -5.21
CA GLY A 180 -0.92 1.83 -6.64
C GLY A 180 0.14 2.64 -7.40
N LEU A 181 0.25 3.94 -7.12
CA LEU A 181 1.27 4.83 -7.69
C LEU A 181 2.68 4.30 -7.45
N SER A 182 2.97 3.89 -6.21
CA SER A 182 4.28 3.38 -5.79
C SER A 182 4.63 2.08 -6.51
N ILE A 183 3.68 1.13 -6.60
CA ILE A 183 3.88 -0.12 -7.33
C ILE A 183 4.18 0.17 -8.82
N GLY A 184 3.37 0.98 -9.48
CA GLY A 184 3.56 1.32 -10.89
C GLY A 184 4.89 2.03 -11.15
N ALA A 185 5.18 3.08 -10.39
CA ALA A 185 6.40 3.87 -10.54
C ALA A 185 7.66 3.03 -10.33
N PHE A 186 7.73 2.20 -9.29
CA PHE A 186 8.92 1.38 -9.01
C PHE A 186 9.10 0.23 -10.00
N ILE A 187 8.03 -0.38 -10.52
CA ILE A 187 8.14 -1.34 -11.63
C ILE A 187 8.83 -0.67 -12.82
N SER A 188 8.42 0.55 -13.21
CA SER A 188 9.04 1.28 -14.31
C SER A 188 10.48 1.71 -13.99
N LEU A 189 10.75 2.21 -12.78
CA LEU A 189 12.08 2.69 -12.39
C LEU A 189 13.10 1.56 -12.39
N VAL A 190 12.74 0.40 -11.84
CA VAL A 190 13.60 -0.79 -11.85
C VAL A 190 13.74 -1.31 -13.28
N GLU A 191 12.65 -1.40 -14.06
CA GLU A 191 12.77 -1.81 -15.47
C GLU A 191 13.75 -0.89 -16.23
N GLU A 192 13.65 0.42 -16.05
CA GLU A 192 14.52 1.40 -16.72
C GLU A 192 15.98 1.36 -16.24
N ALA A 193 16.21 1.13 -14.95
CA ALA A 193 17.55 0.96 -14.39
C ALA A 193 18.28 -0.28 -14.94
N PHE A 194 17.54 -1.31 -15.35
CA PHE A 194 18.08 -2.59 -15.82
C PHE A 194 18.01 -2.80 -17.34
N VAL A 195 17.38 -1.89 -18.09
CA VAL A 195 17.43 -1.89 -19.56
C VAL A 195 18.87 -1.59 -19.99
N SER A 196 19.52 -2.58 -20.62
CA SER A 196 20.91 -2.47 -21.08
C SER A 196 21.03 -1.88 -22.49
N ALA A 197 19.99 -1.98 -23.31
CA ALA A 197 19.97 -1.40 -24.64
C ALA A 197 18.53 -1.18 -25.13
N LYS A 198 18.38 -0.21 -26.03
CA LYS A 198 17.11 0.12 -26.69
C LYS A 198 17.33 0.40 -28.17
N VAL A 199 16.27 0.25 -28.95
CA VAL A 199 16.25 0.56 -30.37
C VAL A 199 15.20 1.64 -30.60
N ARG A 200 15.62 2.78 -31.16
CA ARG A 200 14.74 3.92 -31.43
C ARG A 200 14.49 4.06 -32.92
N VAL A 201 13.23 4.24 -33.31
CA VAL A 201 12.90 4.52 -34.71
C VAL A 201 13.29 5.94 -35.05
N ILE A 202 14.24 6.12 -35.95
CA ILE A 202 14.72 7.42 -36.43
C ILE A 202 14.20 7.77 -37.82
N LYS A 203 13.64 6.80 -38.56
CA LYS A 203 12.91 7.03 -39.83
C LYS A 203 11.87 5.95 -40.05
N GLY A 204 10.63 6.34 -40.36
CA GLY A 204 9.54 5.42 -40.68
C GLY A 204 8.22 5.71 -39.95
N ARG A 205 7.21 4.84 -40.12
CA ARG A 205 5.85 5.00 -39.60
C ARG A 205 5.75 5.18 -38.07
N HIS A 206 6.75 4.68 -37.33
CA HIS A 206 6.81 4.73 -35.86
C HIS A 206 7.87 5.70 -35.33
N LEU A 207 8.17 6.77 -36.07
CA LEU A 207 9.22 7.75 -35.74
C LEU A 207 9.20 8.18 -34.26
N GLY A 208 10.38 8.14 -33.63
CA GLY A 208 10.59 8.51 -32.22
C GLY A 208 10.29 7.40 -31.22
N ARG A 209 9.58 6.32 -31.60
CA ARG A 209 9.25 5.20 -30.72
C ARG A 209 10.53 4.46 -30.31
N GLU A 210 10.63 4.14 -29.02
CA GLU A 210 11.73 3.38 -28.44
C GLU A 210 11.25 1.97 -28.06
N PHE A 211 12.06 0.96 -28.38
CA PHE A 211 11.83 -0.43 -28.05
C PHE A 211 12.97 -0.93 -27.15
N PRO A 212 12.71 -1.20 -25.85
CA PRO A 212 13.73 -1.76 -24.98
C PRO A 212 14.02 -3.21 -25.35
N LEU A 213 15.30 -3.60 -25.37
CA LEU A 213 15.73 -4.97 -25.65
C LEU A 213 15.79 -5.78 -24.35
N LEU A 214 14.68 -6.43 -24.01
CA LEU A 214 14.46 -7.11 -22.72
C LEU A 214 14.70 -8.63 -22.76
N LYS A 215 14.76 -9.24 -23.94
CA LYS A 215 14.94 -10.69 -24.14
C LYS A 215 16.39 -11.01 -24.51
N GLU A 216 16.78 -12.27 -24.31
CA GLU A 216 18.05 -12.79 -24.84
C GLU A 216 18.10 -12.70 -26.36
N VAL A 217 16.97 -12.97 -27.03
CA VAL A 217 16.78 -12.73 -28.46
C VAL A 217 15.56 -11.84 -28.63
N SER A 218 15.76 -10.63 -29.14
CA SER A 218 14.68 -9.68 -29.45
C SER A 218 14.39 -9.70 -30.95
N VAL A 219 13.19 -10.10 -31.33
CA VAL A 219 12.81 -10.26 -32.75
C VAL A 219 12.30 -8.95 -33.32
N ILE A 220 12.86 -8.54 -34.46
CA ILE A 220 12.42 -7.42 -35.28
C ILE A 220 11.60 -7.97 -36.44
N GLY A 221 10.40 -7.44 -36.64
CA GLY A 221 9.52 -7.95 -37.68
C GLY A 221 8.24 -7.15 -37.85
N ARG A 222 7.47 -7.51 -38.87
CA ARG A 222 6.16 -6.91 -39.18
C ARG A 222 5.05 -7.51 -38.34
N ASP A 223 5.23 -8.73 -37.84
CA ASP A 223 4.28 -9.44 -36.98
C ASP A 223 4.11 -8.73 -35.63
N ASP A 224 2.87 -8.64 -35.18
CA ASP A 224 2.40 -8.13 -33.89
C ASP A 224 3.10 -8.80 -32.70
N ARG A 225 3.55 -10.05 -32.89
CA ARG A 225 4.28 -10.86 -31.91
C ARG A 225 5.78 -10.53 -31.83
N SER A 226 6.30 -9.72 -32.76
CA SER A 226 7.70 -9.27 -32.76
C SER A 226 7.96 -8.26 -31.65
N ASP A 227 9.11 -8.36 -30.99
CA ASP A 227 9.53 -7.43 -29.91
C ASP A 227 9.70 -6.00 -30.43
N VAL A 228 10.29 -5.87 -31.61
CA VAL A 228 10.36 -4.61 -32.36
C VAL A 228 9.40 -4.73 -33.53
N CYS A 229 8.11 -4.51 -33.26
CA CYS A 229 7.06 -4.59 -34.26
C CYS A 229 7.08 -3.33 -35.17
N LEU A 230 7.46 -3.56 -36.43
CA LEU A 230 7.52 -2.56 -37.50
C LEU A 230 6.33 -2.74 -38.46
N SER A 231 5.12 -2.74 -37.90
CA SER A 231 3.90 -2.99 -38.68
C SER A 231 3.68 -1.96 -39.79
N GLY A 232 3.41 -2.47 -40.99
CA GLY A 232 3.21 -1.67 -42.20
C GLY A 232 4.45 -0.98 -42.75
N ALA A 233 5.64 -1.42 -42.34
CA ALA A 233 6.89 -1.07 -43.00
C ALA A 233 7.11 -1.94 -44.24
N GLU A 234 7.36 -1.29 -45.37
CA GLU A 234 7.70 -1.98 -46.61
C GLU A 234 9.09 -2.61 -46.53
N GLY A 235 9.26 -3.78 -47.15
CA GLY A 235 10.53 -4.53 -47.10
C GLY A 235 10.80 -5.25 -45.78
N VAL A 236 9.89 -5.20 -44.79
CA VAL A 236 10.04 -5.93 -43.51
C VAL A 236 9.29 -7.25 -43.56
N ALA A 237 9.95 -8.34 -43.16
CA ALA A 237 9.35 -9.68 -43.11
C ALA A 237 8.55 -9.86 -41.81
N ASN A 238 7.71 -10.89 -41.72
CA ASN A 238 6.93 -11.14 -40.48
C ASN A 238 7.85 -11.29 -39.27
N GLN A 239 8.94 -12.06 -39.41
CA GLN A 239 10.13 -12.04 -38.57
C GLN A 239 11.31 -11.76 -39.51
N HIS A 240 12.09 -10.71 -39.25
CA HIS A 240 13.09 -10.21 -40.20
C HIS A 240 14.52 -10.32 -39.66
N ALA A 241 14.73 -10.05 -38.38
CA ALA A 241 16.03 -10.17 -37.74
C ALA A 241 15.88 -10.38 -36.22
N GLY A 242 16.86 -11.01 -35.59
CA GLY A 242 16.97 -11.13 -34.14
C GLY A 242 18.14 -10.31 -33.62
N ILE A 243 17.94 -9.52 -32.57
CA ILE A 243 19.05 -8.98 -31.79
C ILE A 243 19.30 -9.91 -30.60
N GLN A 244 20.40 -10.64 -30.64
CA GLN A 244 20.87 -11.48 -29.54
C GLN A 244 21.70 -10.67 -28.54
N ARG A 245 21.48 -10.93 -27.26
CA ARG A 245 22.25 -10.37 -26.15
C ARG A 245 23.16 -11.46 -25.59
N ASN A 246 24.47 -11.29 -25.74
CA ASN A 246 25.47 -12.26 -25.29
C ASN A 246 26.55 -11.56 -24.45
N ASN A 247 26.70 -11.92 -23.18
CA ASN A 247 27.70 -11.37 -22.24
C ASN A 247 27.83 -9.82 -22.21
N GLY A 248 26.71 -9.10 -22.37
CA GLY A 248 26.70 -7.63 -22.37
C GLY A 248 27.03 -6.98 -23.72
N HIS A 249 27.14 -7.78 -24.77
CA HIS A 249 27.23 -7.35 -26.17
C HIS A 249 25.94 -7.71 -26.90
N PHE A 250 25.62 -6.92 -27.92
CA PHE A 250 24.44 -7.11 -28.75
C PHE A 250 24.89 -7.47 -30.16
N ILE A 251 24.29 -8.50 -30.73
CA ILE A 251 24.60 -9.00 -32.06
C ILE A 251 23.29 -9.07 -32.82
N ILE A 252 23.21 -8.43 -33.99
CA ILE A 252 22.07 -8.61 -34.88
C ILE A 252 22.35 -9.74 -35.85
N GLU A 253 21.41 -10.67 -35.94
CA GLU A 253 21.45 -11.84 -36.82
C GLU A 253 20.19 -11.89 -37.68
N THR A 254 20.33 -12.37 -38.91
CA THR A 254 19.24 -12.57 -39.87
C THR A 254 19.17 -14.04 -40.25
N ASP A 255 17.96 -14.60 -40.38
CA ASP A 255 17.79 -15.96 -40.92
C ASP A 255 18.32 -16.07 -42.35
N GLU A 256 18.79 -17.27 -42.73
CA GLU A 256 19.45 -17.56 -44.01
C GLU A 256 18.57 -17.26 -45.25
N GLU A 257 17.24 -17.22 -45.08
CA GLU A 257 16.23 -16.93 -46.13
C GLU A 257 15.64 -15.49 -46.04
N GLY A 258 16.26 -14.60 -45.27
CA GLY A 258 15.74 -13.25 -44.97
C GLY A 258 16.09 -12.12 -45.95
N LYS A 259 15.24 -11.09 -45.98
CA LYS A 259 15.49 -9.79 -46.64
C LYS A 259 16.69 -9.07 -45.99
N PRO A 260 17.43 -8.20 -46.72
CA PRO A 260 18.70 -7.65 -46.25
C PRO A 260 18.54 -6.67 -45.08
N VAL A 261 19.34 -6.87 -44.03
CA VAL A 261 19.54 -5.92 -42.94
C VAL A 261 20.85 -5.16 -43.15
N TYR A 262 20.84 -3.86 -42.86
CA TYR A 262 22.04 -3.04 -42.94
C TYR A 262 22.35 -2.43 -41.58
N VAL A 263 23.61 -2.50 -41.15
CA VAL A 263 24.12 -1.78 -39.98
C VAL A 263 25.13 -0.76 -40.49
N ASN A 264 24.90 0.52 -40.19
CA ASN A 264 25.70 1.64 -40.68
C ASN A 264 25.93 1.57 -42.20
N GLN A 265 24.84 1.35 -42.95
CA GLN A 265 24.80 1.20 -44.42
C GLN A 265 25.48 -0.05 -44.99
N LYS A 266 26.15 -0.87 -44.18
CA LYS A 266 26.75 -2.15 -44.60
C LYS A 266 25.74 -3.28 -44.46
N MET A 267 25.46 -4.01 -45.55
CA MET A 267 24.64 -5.22 -45.49
C MET A 267 25.32 -6.25 -44.60
N THR A 268 24.58 -6.81 -43.65
CA THR A 268 25.13 -7.79 -42.71
C THR A 268 24.15 -8.91 -42.43
N ARG A 269 24.70 -10.10 -42.22
CA ARG A 269 23.97 -11.28 -41.70
C ARG A 269 24.22 -11.49 -40.20
N ASN A 270 25.38 -11.04 -39.73
CA ASN A 270 25.79 -11.11 -38.34
C ASN A 270 26.68 -9.88 -38.06
N SER A 271 26.27 -9.01 -37.14
CA SER A 271 27.08 -7.86 -36.75
C SER A 271 26.89 -7.50 -35.28
N ARG A 272 27.99 -7.17 -34.62
CA ARG A 272 27.97 -6.62 -33.27
C ARG A 272 27.53 -5.16 -33.30
N LEU A 273 26.56 -4.83 -32.47
CA LEU A 273 26.00 -3.49 -32.32
C LEU A 273 26.71 -2.70 -31.23
N ALA A 274 27.09 -1.48 -31.55
CA ALA A 274 27.63 -0.46 -30.66
C ALA A 274 26.65 0.71 -30.49
N ASP A 275 26.76 1.44 -29.37
CA ASP A 275 25.93 2.60 -29.09
C ASP A 275 25.99 3.62 -30.24
N GLY A 276 24.82 4.02 -30.77
CA GLY A 276 24.70 4.93 -31.90
C GLY A 276 24.56 4.24 -33.27
N ASP A 277 24.69 2.92 -33.35
CA ASP A 277 24.58 2.20 -34.63
C ASP A 277 23.20 2.35 -35.27
N VAL A 278 23.19 2.62 -36.58
CA VAL A 278 21.96 2.74 -37.36
C VAL A 278 21.66 1.43 -38.08
N ILE A 279 20.53 0.82 -37.74
CA ILE A 279 20.03 -0.43 -38.32
C ILE A 279 18.92 -0.10 -39.33
N ARG A 280 19.10 -0.49 -40.59
CA ARG A 280 18.05 -0.42 -41.62
C ARG A 280 17.40 -1.79 -41.79
N VAL A 281 16.08 -1.82 -41.65
CA VAL A 281 15.23 -2.99 -41.81
C VAL A 281 14.11 -2.60 -42.79
N GLY A 282 14.21 -3.05 -44.04
CA GLY A 282 13.34 -2.56 -45.11
C GLY A 282 13.38 -1.03 -45.26
N SER A 283 12.22 -0.39 -45.20
CA SER A 283 12.02 1.07 -45.27
C SER A 283 12.29 1.84 -43.96
N ILE A 284 12.58 1.14 -42.86
CA ILE A 284 12.71 1.73 -41.51
C ILE A 284 14.18 1.88 -41.13
N LEU A 285 14.53 3.03 -40.55
CA LEU A 285 15.81 3.22 -39.86
C LEU A 285 15.60 3.25 -38.35
N LEU A 286 16.42 2.46 -37.68
CA LEU A 286 16.46 2.30 -36.25
C LEU A 286 17.83 2.75 -35.76
N MET A 287 17.91 3.35 -34.58
CA MET A 287 19.17 3.65 -33.90
C MET A 287 19.26 2.78 -32.66
N PHE A 288 20.32 2.00 -32.57
CA PHE A 288 20.65 1.22 -31.38
C PHE A 288 21.32 2.14 -30.36
N SER A 289 20.89 2.05 -29.11
CA SER A 289 21.50 2.78 -28.01
C SER A 289 21.80 1.84 -26.85
N ALA A 290 23.06 1.69 -26.49
CA ALA A 290 23.48 0.94 -25.31
C ALA A 290 23.39 1.86 -24.09
N VAL A 291 22.60 1.46 -23.10
CA VAL A 291 22.46 2.22 -21.86
C VAL A 291 23.62 1.85 -20.95
N LYS A 292 24.54 2.79 -20.71
CA LYS A 292 25.58 2.61 -19.69
C LYS A 292 24.87 2.41 -18.35
N LYS A 293 25.20 1.32 -17.63
CA LYS A 293 24.70 1.06 -16.27
C LYS A 293 25.27 2.13 -15.31
N ALA A 294 24.75 3.34 -15.37
CA ALA A 294 25.05 4.37 -14.40
C ALA A 294 24.20 4.11 -13.16
N ALA A 295 24.88 3.78 -12.06
CA ALA A 295 24.42 3.57 -10.69
C ALA A 295 23.08 4.23 -10.30
N THR A 296 21.97 3.63 -10.73
CA THR A 296 20.60 3.90 -10.25
C THR A 296 20.31 3.29 -8.88
N ILE A 297 21.34 2.74 -8.22
CA ILE A 297 21.28 2.16 -6.87
C ILE A 297 21.23 3.26 -5.79
N ALA A 298 21.82 4.45 -6.04
CA ALA A 298 21.88 5.54 -5.05
C ALA A 298 20.53 6.24 -4.78
N ALA A 299 19.57 6.17 -5.73
CA ALA A 299 18.25 6.78 -5.55
C ALA A 299 17.31 5.94 -4.66
N MET A 300 17.57 4.64 -4.51
CA MET A 300 16.82 3.75 -3.62
C MET A 300 17.23 3.89 -2.15
N THR A 301 18.48 4.29 -1.88
CA THR A 301 19.00 4.40 -0.51
C THR A 301 18.61 5.70 0.18
N VAL A 302 18.43 6.80 -0.57
CA VAL A 302 18.14 8.13 -0.01
C VAL A 302 16.65 8.33 0.33
N MET A 303 15.74 7.60 -0.33
CA MET A 303 14.29 7.74 -0.10
C MET A 303 13.77 6.91 1.09
N LEU A 304 14.59 5.98 1.63
CA LEU A 304 14.30 5.18 2.83
C LEU A 304 14.66 5.93 4.14
N CYS A 305 15.46 7.01 4.06
CA CYS A 305 15.97 7.72 5.24
C CYS A 305 15.10 8.91 5.72
N LEU A 306 13.98 9.23 5.05
CA LEU A 306 13.24 10.49 5.29
C LEU A 306 11.87 10.35 5.97
N SER A 307 11.57 9.23 6.63
CA SER A 307 10.27 9.02 7.31
C SER A 307 10.35 8.87 8.84
N VAL A 308 11.47 9.20 9.48
CA VAL A 308 11.61 9.13 10.95
C VAL A 308 11.82 10.53 11.52
N ALA A 309 10.74 11.32 11.63
CA ALA A 309 10.72 12.52 12.44
C ALA A 309 9.28 12.90 12.83
N ALA A 310 8.90 12.57 14.07
CA ALA A 310 7.91 13.21 14.96
C ALA A 310 7.27 12.12 15.84
N GLY A 311 7.21 12.20 17.15
CA GLY A 311 7.72 13.15 18.13
C GLY A 311 7.57 12.48 19.49
N SER A 312 8.55 12.67 20.37
CA SER A 312 8.46 12.25 21.76
C SER A 312 7.92 13.39 22.59
N SER A 313 7.03 13.09 23.53
CA SER A 313 6.79 13.94 24.70
C SER A 313 6.63 13.04 25.90
N ALA A 314 7.66 13.01 26.73
CA ALA A 314 7.58 12.56 28.10
C ALA A 314 7.36 13.80 28.98
N LEU A 315 6.40 13.77 29.89
CA LEU A 315 6.28 14.73 30.98
C LEU A 315 5.77 14.01 32.23
N ALA A 316 6.52 14.26 33.31
CA ALA A 316 6.35 13.76 34.65
C ALA A 316 5.07 14.28 35.33
N ALA A 317 4.61 13.60 36.37
CA ALA A 317 3.75 14.19 37.40
C ALA A 317 3.80 13.40 38.72
N GLY A 318 3.74 14.14 39.84
CA GLY A 318 3.07 13.77 41.09
C GLY A 318 2.27 14.99 41.60
N PRO A 319 1.59 14.98 42.75
CA PRO A 319 0.84 13.91 43.41
C PRO A 319 -0.68 14.21 43.45
N ALA A 320 -1.46 13.49 42.65
CA ALA A 320 -2.43 12.49 43.08
C ALA A 320 -2.51 11.54 41.87
N SER A 321 -2.61 10.24 42.09
CA SER A 321 -2.30 9.28 41.03
C SER A 321 -3.58 8.81 40.34
N ALA A 322 -3.79 9.28 39.12
CA ALA A 322 -4.70 8.63 38.18
C ALA A 322 -3.96 7.48 37.50
N GLN A 323 -4.51 6.27 37.53
CA GLN A 323 -3.93 5.09 36.88
C GLN A 323 -5.01 4.34 36.12
N ILE A 324 -4.76 4.04 34.84
CA ILE A 324 -5.63 3.15 34.06
C ILE A 324 -5.27 1.71 34.42
N THR A 325 -6.19 0.98 35.05
CA THR A 325 -5.92 -0.33 35.67
C THR A 325 -6.24 -1.52 34.78
N GLN A 326 -7.25 -1.42 33.92
CA GLN A 326 -7.60 -2.49 32.97
C GLN A 326 -8.55 -2.02 31.86
N PHE A 327 -8.73 -2.89 30.87
CA PHE A 327 -9.71 -2.74 29.79
C PHE A 327 -10.62 -3.96 29.71
N ASP A 328 -11.91 -3.72 29.48
CA ASP A 328 -12.86 -4.72 29.03
C ASP A 328 -13.30 -4.39 27.60
N LEU A 329 -12.94 -5.32 26.70
CA LEU A 329 -13.16 -5.24 25.26
C LEU A 329 -14.25 -6.22 24.78
N SER A 330 -14.96 -6.88 25.70
CA SER A 330 -16.02 -7.84 25.36
C SER A 330 -17.18 -7.19 24.59
N GLY A 331 -17.42 -5.90 24.82
CA GLY A 331 -18.44 -5.08 24.13
C GLY A 331 -17.96 -4.35 22.87
N PHE A 332 -16.78 -4.69 22.32
CA PHE A 332 -16.18 -3.95 21.20
C PHE A 332 -17.17 -3.73 20.02
N PRO A 333 -17.30 -2.50 19.45
CA PRO A 333 -16.41 -1.33 19.55
C PRO A 333 -16.59 -0.46 20.79
N THR A 334 -17.52 -0.79 21.68
CA THR A 334 -17.63 -0.12 22.98
C THR A 334 -16.53 -0.65 23.90
N VAL A 335 -15.72 0.25 24.42
CA VAL A 335 -14.61 -0.06 25.34
C VAL A 335 -14.96 0.44 26.72
N LYS A 336 -14.83 -0.43 27.71
CA LYS A 336 -14.83 -0.03 29.12
C LYS A 336 -13.39 0.01 29.62
N MET A 337 -12.97 1.18 30.05
CA MET A 337 -11.67 1.41 30.68
C MET A 337 -11.89 1.64 32.18
N TYR A 338 -11.13 0.94 33.01
CA TYR A 338 -11.19 1.11 34.45
C TYR A 338 -10.03 2.00 34.91
N VAL A 339 -10.36 2.98 35.74
CA VAL A 339 -9.42 4.01 36.20
C VAL A 339 -9.48 4.09 37.72
N SER A 340 -8.34 3.91 38.36
CA SER A 340 -8.15 4.21 39.78
C SER A 340 -7.74 5.67 39.92
N VAL A 341 -8.47 6.42 40.74
CA VAL A 341 -8.17 7.82 41.07
C VAL A 341 -8.05 7.92 42.58
N LEU A 342 -6.84 8.21 43.07
CA LEU A 342 -6.52 8.26 44.48
C LEU A 342 -6.18 9.68 44.92
N ASP A 343 -6.58 10.04 46.14
CA ASP A 343 -6.14 11.27 46.80
C ASP A 343 -4.69 11.15 47.33
N ALA A 344 -4.21 12.21 47.98
CA ALA A 344 -2.86 12.24 48.56
C ALA A 344 -2.66 11.20 49.69
N ASP A 345 -3.75 10.79 50.34
CA ASP A 345 -3.77 9.79 51.41
C ASP A 345 -3.94 8.35 50.86
N GLY A 346 -4.05 8.21 49.54
CA GLY A 346 -4.19 6.92 48.86
C GLY A 346 -5.59 6.32 48.91
N ASN A 347 -6.61 7.12 49.24
CA ASN A 347 -8.02 6.73 49.24
C ASN A 347 -8.70 7.02 47.89
N PRO A 348 -9.69 6.22 47.47
CA PRO A 348 -10.43 6.47 46.24
C PRO A 348 -11.21 7.79 46.28
N VAL A 349 -10.98 8.65 45.30
CA VAL A 349 -11.75 9.89 45.12
C VAL A 349 -13.13 9.51 44.59
N SER A 350 -14.19 9.94 45.27
CA SER A 350 -15.58 9.69 44.86
C SER A 350 -16.23 10.93 44.27
N GLY A 351 -17.33 10.75 43.53
CA GLY A 351 -18.13 11.87 43.00
C GLY A 351 -17.62 12.56 41.73
N LEU A 352 -16.53 12.08 41.10
CA LEU A 352 -16.11 12.59 39.79
C LEU A 352 -17.16 12.31 38.70
N SER A 353 -17.51 13.36 37.96
CA SER A 353 -18.39 13.27 36.80
C SER A 353 -17.59 13.09 35.51
N LYS A 354 -18.26 12.71 34.41
CA LYS A 354 -17.60 12.54 33.11
C LYS A 354 -17.00 13.84 32.57
N GLU A 355 -17.53 15.00 32.98
CA GLU A 355 -17.05 16.32 32.58
C GLU A 355 -15.70 16.67 33.24
N ALA A 356 -15.34 15.98 34.34
CA ALA A 356 -14.06 16.16 35.01
C ALA A 356 -12.89 15.47 34.29
N VAL A 357 -13.15 14.83 33.14
CA VAL A 357 -12.19 13.99 32.43
C VAL A 357 -12.22 14.30 30.95
N THR A 358 -11.03 14.45 30.38
CA THR A 358 -10.82 14.48 28.93
C THR A 358 -10.09 13.23 28.49
N LEU A 359 -10.60 12.58 27.44
CA LEU A 359 -10.02 11.37 26.89
C LEU A 359 -9.51 11.66 25.48
N SER A 360 -8.30 11.22 25.18
CA SER A 360 -7.80 11.17 23.81
C SER A 360 -7.22 9.80 23.49
N GLU A 361 -7.45 9.35 22.26
CA GLU A 361 -6.96 8.09 21.73
C GLU A 361 -6.08 8.37 20.51
N ASN A 362 -4.83 7.92 20.54
CA ASN A 362 -3.83 8.19 19.50
C ASN A 362 -3.71 9.68 19.15
N GLY A 363 -3.78 10.55 20.17
CA GLY A 363 -3.71 12.01 20.04
C GLY A 363 -4.99 12.69 19.54
N ARG A 364 -6.10 11.96 19.38
CA ARG A 364 -7.40 12.54 18.98
C ARG A 364 -8.38 12.50 20.14
N PRO A 365 -9.16 13.57 20.37
CA PRO A 365 -10.16 13.58 21.42
C PRO A 365 -11.24 12.52 21.16
N VAL A 366 -11.63 11.80 22.21
CA VAL A 366 -12.71 10.81 22.20
C VAL A 366 -13.76 11.24 23.22
N SER A 367 -15.03 11.16 22.83
CA SER A 367 -16.13 11.49 23.74
C SER A 367 -16.34 10.35 24.73
N VAL A 368 -16.46 10.69 26.01
CA VAL A 368 -16.81 9.74 27.07
C VAL A 368 -18.33 9.61 27.10
N ASP A 369 -18.84 8.42 26.78
CA ASP A 369 -20.28 8.14 26.75
C ASP A 369 -20.84 8.05 28.18
N ALA A 370 -20.12 7.34 29.05
CA ALA A 370 -20.48 7.18 30.46
C ALA A 370 -19.23 7.07 31.34
N MET A 371 -19.32 7.60 32.56
CA MET A 371 -18.33 7.39 33.62
C MET A 371 -19.07 7.10 34.91
N GLN A 372 -18.80 5.95 35.52
CA GLN A 372 -19.50 5.51 36.73
C GLN A 372 -18.54 4.81 37.68
N MET A 373 -18.72 5.03 38.99
CA MET A 373 -17.92 4.36 40.00
C MET A 373 -18.46 2.96 40.28
N THR A 374 -17.61 1.93 40.20
CA THR A 374 -18.01 0.52 40.19
C THR A 374 -18.51 -0.02 41.53
N GLY A 375 -18.19 0.68 42.64
CA GLY A 375 -18.47 0.24 44.01
C GLY A 375 -19.77 0.76 44.61
N THR A 376 -20.53 1.60 43.89
CA THR A 376 -21.76 2.19 44.43
C THR A 376 -22.94 1.21 44.36
N LYS A 377 -23.90 1.33 45.30
CA LYS A 377 -25.09 0.46 45.37
C LYS A 377 -25.99 0.54 44.13
N VAL A 378 -25.88 1.60 43.33
CA VAL A 378 -26.75 1.86 42.16
C VAL A 378 -26.17 1.28 40.87
N THR A 379 -24.84 1.22 40.74
CA THR A 379 -24.12 0.88 39.49
C THR A 379 -23.05 -0.20 39.70
N ARG A 380 -23.32 -1.15 40.59
CA ARG A 380 -22.35 -2.17 41.00
C ARG A 380 -21.99 -3.11 39.85
N GLU A 381 -20.70 -3.18 39.51
CA GLU A 381 -20.18 -4.18 38.58
C GLU A 381 -19.48 -5.33 39.34
N PRO A 382 -19.88 -6.61 39.10
CA PRO A 382 -19.25 -7.75 39.75
C PRO A 382 -17.76 -7.90 39.41
N LEU A 383 -17.00 -8.41 40.38
CA LEU A 383 -15.56 -8.64 40.26
C LEU A 383 -15.27 -10.12 39.99
N ASN A 384 -14.42 -10.39 39.00
CA ASN A 384 -13.84 -11.71 38.75
C ASN A 384 -12.38 -11.72 39.21
N LEU A 385 -12.09 -12.50 40.23
CA LEU A 385 -10.78 -12.49 40.89
C LEU A 385 -10.05 -13.81 40.76
N ALA A 386 -8.74 -13.75 40.53
CA ALA A 386 -7.84 -14.87 40.78
C ALA A 386 -7.02 -14.60 42.05
N ILE A 387 -7.18 -15.43 43.06
CA ILE A 387 -6.37 -15.41 44.27
C ILE A 387 -5.26 -16.44 44.11
N VAL A 388 -4.01 -15.99 44.11
CA VAL A 388 -2.82 -16.81 43.88
C VAL A 388 -1.98 -16.81 45.14
N VAL A 389 -1.89 -17.95 45.81
CA VAL A 389 -1.26 -18.10 47.13
C VAL A 389 0.01 -18.92 47.04
N ASP A 390 1.11 -18.36 47.53
CA ASP A 390 2.36 -19.06 47.71
C ASP A 390 2.23 -20.08 48.85
N ARG A 391 2.54 -21.34 48.54
CA ARG A 391 2.60 -22.44 49.50
C ARG A 391 3.98 -23.08 49.55
N SER A 392 5.03 -22.37 49.19
CA SER A 392 6.41 -22.84 49.28
C SER A 392 6.84 -23.10 50.73
N GLU A 393 7.95 -23.81 50.91
CA GLU A 393 8.49 -24.15 52.23
C GLU A 393 8.80 -22.92 53.09
N SER A 394 9.18 -21.79 52.48
CA SER A 394 9.44 -20.52 53.18
C SER A 394 8.18 -19.89 53.80
N MET A 395 6.99 -20.34 53.40
CA MET A 395 5.70 -19.95 53.95
C MET A 395 5.30 -20.77 55.19
N THR A 396 6.11 -21.75 55.63
CA THR A 396 5.81 -22.56 56.81
C THR A 396 5.66 -21.72 58.09
N GLY A 397 4.84 -22.19 59.03
CA GLY A 397 4.59 -21.51 60.30
C GLY A 397 3.52 -20.43 60.17
N GLU A 398 3.73 -19.28 60.81
CA GLU A 398 2.74 -18.21 60.87
C GLU A 398 2.37 -17.62 59.50
N LYS A 399 3.31 -17.59 58.54
CA LYS A 399 3.07 -17.01 57.20
C LYS A 399 1.94 -17.70 56.44
N ILE A 400 1.88 -19.04 56.42
CA ILE A 400 0.81 -19.75 55.70
C ILE A 400 -0.54 -19.61 56.40
N GLU A 401 -0.57 -19.56 57.73
CA GLU A 401 -1.80 -19.29 58.47
C GLU A 401 -2.32 -17.90 58.13
N HIS A 402 -1.45 -16.89 58.14
CA HIS A 402 -1.82 -15.53 57.74
C HIS A 402 -2.22 -15.42 56.27
N ALA A 403 -1.60 -16.20 55.38
CA ALA A 403 -2.03 -16.27 53.99
C ALA A 403 -3.42 -16.92 53.84
N ARG A 404 -3.79 -17.91 54.67
CA ARG A 404 -5.17 -18.45 54.67
C ARG A 404 -6.18 -17.48 55.25
N GLU A 405 -5.87 -16.87 56.40
CA GLU A 405 -6.70 -15.82 57.03
C GLU A 405 -6.96 -14.65 56.08
N SER A 406 -5.94 -14.29 55.31
CA SER A 406 -6.01 -13.28 54.25
C SER A 406 -7.04 -13.62 53.17
N VAL A 407 -6.99 -14.85 52.65
CA VAL A 407 -7.95 -15.30 51.64
C VAL A 407 -9.35 -15.36 52.24
N GLU A 408 -9.52 -15.89 53.45
CA GLU A 408 -10.80 -15.93 54.16
C GLU A 408 -11.41 -14.53 54.33
N ARG A 409 -10.61 -13.54 54.68
CA ARG A 409 -11.05 -12.15 54.78
C ARG A 409 -11.51 -11.62 53.43
N PHE A 410 -10.76 -11.88 52.36
CA PHE A 410 -11.16 -11.46 51.03
C PHE A 410 -12.49 -12.10 50.61
N LEU A 411 -12.66 -13.40 50.84
CA LEU A 411 -13.90 -14.13 50.58
C LEU A 411 -15.09 -13.56 51.37
N SER A 412 -14.86 -13.04 52.58
CA SER A 412 -15.90 -12.38 53.38
C SER A 412 -16.34 -11.02 52.83
N LEU A 413 -15.53 -10.37 51.99
CA LEU A 413 -15.82 -9.09 51.35
C LEU A 413 -16.52 -9.26 49.99
N MET A 414 -16.58 -10.48 49.45
CA MET A 414 -17.30 -10.79 48.21
C MET A 414 -18.80 -10.51 48.40
N GLN A 415 -19.39 -9.84 47.42
CA GLN A 415 -20.84 -9.59 47.41
C GLN A 415 -21.48 -10.37 46.25
N GLN A 416 -22.81 -10.36 46.19
CA GLN A 416 -23.57 -11.15 45.22
C GLN A 416 -23.09 -10.91 43.77
N GLY A 417 -22.75 -11.99 43.06
CA GLY A 417 -22.27 -11.95 41.68
C GLY A 417 -20.75 -11.85 41.52
N ASP A 418 -20.00 -11.57 42.59
CA ASP A 418 -18.54 -11.69 42.56
C ASP A 418 -18.14 -13.16 42.43
N ARG A 419 -17.07 -13.41 41.68
CA ARG A 419 -16.51 -14.75 41.52
C ARG A 419 -15.02 -14.75 41.81
N ALA A 420 -14.54 -15.81 42.44
CA ALA A 420 -13.11 -15.99 42.70
C ALA A 420 -12.65 -17.38 42.23
N ALA A 421 -11.44 -17.43 41.69
CA ALA A 421 -10.66 -18.63 41.47
C ALA A 421 -9.54 -18.67 42.52
N LEU A 422 -9.22 -19.87 43.02
CA LEU A 422 -8.17 -20.05 44.02
C LEU A 422 -7.06 -20.94 43.44
N ILE A 423 -5.84 -20.42 43.44
CA ILE A 423 -4.65 -21.07 42.91
C ILE A 423 -3.60 -21.07 44.02
N ALA A 424 -3.00 -22.23 44.26
CA ALA A 424 -1.85 -22.36 45.16
C ALA A 424 -0.62 -22.80 44.37
N PHE A 425 0.54 -22.23 44.65
CA PHE A 425 1.76 -22.54 43.90
C PHE A 425 2.94 -22.85 44.82
N SER A 426 3.81 -23.73 44.32
CA SER A 426 5.12 -24.03 44.89
C SER A 426 6.09 -24.35 43.73
N ASP A 427 6.59 -25.59 43.61
CA ASP A 427 7.27 -26.12 42.41
C ASP A 427 6.34 -26.24 41.21
N SER A 428 5.06 -26.45 41.50
CA SER A 428 3.99 -26.60 40.53
C SER A 428 2.81 -25.71 40.89
N ILE A 429 2.01 -25.39 39.89
CA ILE A 429 0.82 -24.56 40.03
C ILE A 429 -0.37 -25.49 40.16
N VAL A 430 -1.10 -25.37 41.26
CA VAL A 430 -2.31 -26.15 41.53
C VAL A 430 -3.49 -25.19 41.53
N LYS A 431 -4.37 -25.34 40.55
CA LYS A 431 -5.68 -24.68 40.56
C LYS A 431 -6.56 -25.44 41.53
N LEU A 432 -6.71 -24.90 42.75
CA LEU A 432 -7.56 -25.51 43.78
C LEU A 432 -9.02 -25.39 43.39
N GLU A 433 -9.41 -24.21 42.89
CA GLU A 433 -10.76 -23.96 42.42
C GLU A 433 -10.78 -23.06 41.18
N SER A 434 -11.70 -23.38 40.27
CA SER A 434 -12.00 -22.50 39.12
C SER A 434 -12.92 -21.36 39.55
N LEU A 435 -13.07 -20.36 38.68
CA LEU A 435 -13.86 -19.16 38.96
C LEU A 435 -15.30 -19.52 39.37
N THR A 436 -15.65 -19.26 40.62
CA THR A 436 -16.94 -19.62 41.23
C THR A 436 -17.43 -18.53 42.18
N ASP A 437 -18.74 -18.46 42.41
CA ASP A 437 -19.38 -17.61 43.43
C ASP A 437 -19.65 -18.39 44.74
N ASN A 438 -19.35 -19.69 44.78
CA ASN A 438 -19.55 -20.52 45.97
C ASN A 438 -18.44 -20.30 46.99
N ILE A 439 -18.69 -19.37 47.92
CA ILE A 439 -17.78 -19.04 49.03
C ILE A 439 -17.45 -20.28 49.88
N GLY A 440 -18.41 -21.19 50.10
CA GLY A 440 -18.18 -22.38 50.92
C GLY A 440 -17.09 -23.30 50.37
N ILE A 441 -17.11 -23.53 49.05
CA ILE A 441 -16.08 -24.34 48.35
C ILE A 441 -14.72 -23.63 48.42
N LEU A 442 -14.68 -22.31 48.21
CA LEU A 442 -13.45 -21.52 48.28
C LEU A 442 -12.82 -21.54 49.68
N ARG A 443 -13.64 -21.51 50.74
CA ARG A 443 -13.17 -21.67 52.13
C ARG A 443 -12.58 -23.05 52.39
N GLN A 444 -13.27 -24.10 51.95
CA GLN A 444 -12.77 -25.47 52.08
C GLN A 444 -11.43 -25.65 51.35
N ALA A 445 -11.32 -25.12 50.13
CA ALA A 445 -10.09 -25.14 49.35
C ALA A 445 -8.96 -24.34 50.03
N THR A 446 -9.27 -23.20 50.65
CA THR A 446 -8.30 -22.38 51.41
C THR A 446 -7.76 -23.15 52.61
N ALA A 447 -8.63 -23.81 53.38
CA ALA A 447 -8.25 -24.62 54.54
C ALA A 447 -7.35 -25.82 54.17
N ALA A 448 -7.39 -26.28 52.92
CA ALA A 448 -6.60 -27.40 52.41
C ALA A 448 -5.16 -27.01 51.97
N ILE A 449 -4.83 -25.72 51.89
CA ILE A 449 -3.49 -25.26 51.48
C ILE A 449 -2.46 -25.73 52.50
N ARG A 450 -1.38 -26.40 52.09
CA ARG A 450 -0.27 -26.83 52.97
C ARG A 450 1.07 -26.36 52.40
N PRO A 451 2.00 -25.88 53.24
CA PRO A 451 3.30 -25.42 52.78
C PRO A 451 4.16 -26.61 52.31
N GLY A 452 5.00 -26.40 51.31
CA GLY A 452 5.97 -27.37 50.80
C GLY A 452 6.40 -27.07 49.36
N GLY A 453 7.61 -27.51 49.02
CA GLY A 453 8.22 -27.28 47.70
C GLY A 453 8.88 -25.90 47.58
N HIS A 454 9.38 -25.57 46.38
CA HIS A 454 10.00 -24.27 46.08
C HIS A 454 8.98 -23.27 45.52
N THR A 455 9.41 -22.24 44.77
CA THR A 455 8.60 -21.05 44.45
C THR A 455 8.66 -20.70 42.96
N ALA A 456 7.64 -21.11 42.19
CA ALA A 456 7.42 -20.79 40.78
C ALA A 456 6.48 -19.58 40.59
N LEU A 457 6.89 -18.42 41.12
CA LEU A 457 6.07 -17.21 41.19
C LEU A 457 5.57 -16.72 39.82
N TYR A 458 6.46 -16.66 38.82
CA TYR A 458 6.13 -16.07 37.52
C TYR A 458 5.12 -16.92 36.75
N ASP A 459 5.29 -18.24 36.75
CA ASP A 459 4.32 -19.18 36.18
C ASP A 459 2.97 -19.09 36.91
N ALA A 460 2.97 -18.87 38.24
CA ALA A 460 1.75 -18.68 39.02
C ALA A 460 1.00 -17.38 38.67
N VAL A 461 1.71 -16.27 38.41
CA VAL A 461 1.09 -15.03 37.90
C VAL A 461 0.38 -15.29 36.57
N VAL A 462 1.03 -15.99 35.64
CA VAL A 462 0.45 -16.33 34.34
C VAL A 462 -0.79 -17.21 34.49
N ALA A 463 -0.75 -18.20 35.38
CA ALA A 463 -1.91 -19.05 35.68
C ALA A 463 -3.07 -18.27 36.30
N GLY A 464 -2.76 -17.30 37.17
CA GLY A 464 -3.74 -16.35 37.72
C GLY A 464 -4.45 -15.57 36.62
N VAL A 465 -3.68 -14.94 35.73
CA VAL A 465 -4.22 -14.19 34.57
C VAL A 465 -5.08 -15.10 33.68
N ALA A 466 -4.60 -16.31 33.38
CA ALA A 466 -5.32 -17.28 32.55
C ALA A 466 -6.68 -17.70 33.15
N SER A 467 -6.82 -17.68 34.48
CA SER A 467 -8.07 -18.07 35.15
C SER A 467 -9.20 -17.05 35.03
N VAL A 468 -8.87 -15.79 34.74
CA VAL A 468 -9.82 -14.69 34.52
C VAL A 468 -9.81 -14.20 33.06
N GLN A 469 -9.04 -14.84 32.19
CA GLN A 469 -8.94 -14.49 30.78
C GLN A 469 -10.27 -14.70 30.05
N GLY A 470 -10.65 -13.74 29.19
CA GLY A 470 -11.85 -13.83 28.36
C GLY A 470 -13.18 -13.70 29.13
N VAL A 471 -13.14 -13.53 30.45
CA VAL A 471 -14.32 -13.28 31.27
C VAL A 471 -14.72 -11.80 31.14
N PRO A 472 -15.98 -11.49 30.78
CA PRO A 472 -16.43 -10.11 30.67
C PRO A 472 -16.52 -9.44 32.05
N GLY A 473 -16.40 -8.11 32.08
CA GLY A 473 -16.45 -7.31 33.30
C GLY A 473 -15.10 -7.13 33.99
N ARG A 474 -15.16 -6.71 35.25
CA ARG A 474 -13.97 -6.30 36.02
C ARG A 474 -13.16 -7.53 36.44
N ARG A 475 -11.84 -7.49 36.24
CA ARG A 475 -10.93 -8.61 36.51
C ARG A 475 -9.73 -8.17 37.34
N ALA A 476 -9.27 -9.02 38.24
CA ALA A 476 -8.03 -8.77 38.99
C ALA A 476 -7.34 -10.09 39.36
N VAL A 477 -6.03 -10.02 39.53
CA VAL A 477 -5.23 -11.09 40.15
C VAL A 477 -4.61 -10.53 41.42
N ILE A 478 -4.72 -11.26 42.53
CA ILE A 478 -4.03 -10.95 43.78
C ILE A 478 -3.05 -12.08 44.06
N VAL A 479 -1.78 -11.73 44.24
CA VAL A 479 -0.69 -12.69 44.50
C VAL A 479 -0.17 -12.48 45.91
N LEU A 480 -0.16 -13.54 46.73
CA LEU A 480 0.37 -13.53 48.09
C LEU A 480 1.65 -14.37 48.10
N THR A 481 2.78 -13.77 48.42
CA THR A 481 4.10 -14.45 48.41
C THR A 481 5.09 -13.77 49.33
N ASP A 482 6.12 -14.51 49.78
CA ASP A 482 7.28 -13.93 50.45
C ASP A 482 8.47 -13.62 49.50
N GLY A 483 8.28 -13.85 48.19
CA GLY A 483 8.97 -13.12 47.12
C GLY A 483 10.26 -13.72 46.56
N ILE A 484 10.63 -14.95 46.91
CA ILE A 484 11.85 -15.59 46.39
C ILE A 484 11.51 -16.57 45.27
N ALA A 485 11.35 -16.08 44.05
CA ALA A 485 11.26 -16.94 42.87
C ALA A 485 12.60 -17.68 42.64
N ASN A 486 12.59 -19.01 42.75
CA ASN A 486 13.75 -19.89 42.64
C ASN A 486 13.52 -21.09 41.71
N ARG A 487 12.29 -21.26 41.22
CA ARG A 487 11.86 -22.24 40.21
C ARG A 487 10.94 -21.56 39.19
N GLY A 488 10.52 -22.32 38.19
CA GLY A 488 9.65 -21.83 37.11
C GLY A 488 10.32 -21.90 35.75
N SER A 489 9.49 -21.90 34.71
CA SER A 489 9.95 -21.88 33.31
C SER A 489 9.97 -20.46 32.73
N LEU A 490 9.30 -19.53 33.41
CA LEU A 490 9.11 -18.16 32.97
C LEU A 490 9.92 -17.16 33.80
N ASP A 491 10.23 -16.02 33.20
CA ASP A 491 10.84 -14.88 33.88
C ASP A 491 9.81 -13.78 34.24
N ILE A 492 10.30 -12.74 34.93
CA ILE A 492 9.48 -11.60 35.36
C ILE A 492 8.86 -10.84 34.18
N ASP A 493 9.59 -10.69 33.08
CA ASP A 493 9.15 -9.92 31.91
C ASP A 493 8.03 -10.66 31.18
N GLN A 494 8.13 -11.99 31.08
CA GLN A 494 7.11 -12.85 30.51
C GLN A 494 5.82 -12.85 31.33
N ALA A 495 5.91 -12.86 32.67
CA ALA A 495 4.75 -12.78 33.54
C ALA A 495 4.03 -11.41 33.43
N ILE A 496 4.77 -10.31 33.43
CA ILE A 496 4.23 -8.96 33.23
C ILE A 496 3.58 -8.86 31.85
N ALA A 497 4.26 -9.33 30.80
CA ALA A 497 3.74 -9.33 29.45
C ALA A 497 2.42 -10.10 29.33
N ALA A 498 2.28 -11.25 29.99
CA ALA A 498 1.05 -12.04 29.99
C ALA A 498 -0.13 -11.27 30.61
N ALA A 499 0.09 -10.60 31.75
CA ALA A 499 -0.94 -9.79 32.41
C ALA A 499 -1.32 -8.55 31.60
N VAL A 500 -0.33 -7.81 31.09
CA VAL A 500 -0.55 -6.62 30.25
C VAL A 500 -1.31 -6.97 28.97
N LYS A 501 -0.96 -8.08 28.32
CA LYS A 501 -1.60 -8.57 27.09
C LYS A 501 -3.10 -8.87 27.28
N GLU A 502 -3.48 -9.43 28.42
CA GLU A 502 -4.88 -9.76 28.73
C GLU A 502 -5.64 -8.61 29.40
N TYR A 503 -4.97 -7.47 29.59
CA TYR A 503 -5.45 -6.26 30.27
C TYR A 503 -5.92 -6.53 31.69
N VAL A 504 -5.21 -7.38 32.42
CA VAL A 504 -5.54 -7.76 33.80
C VAL A 504 -4.53 -7.13 34.75
N SER A 505 -5.02 -6.42 35.78
CA SER A 505 -4.19 -5.87 36.84
C SER A 505 -3.75 -6.98 37.81
N VAL A 506 -2.46 -7.03 38.14
CA VAL A 506 -1.92 -7.95 39.16
C VAL A 506 -1.52 -7.14 40.38
N SER A 507 -2.17 -7.37 41.52
CA SER A 507 -1.75 -6.81 42.81
C SER A 507 -0.94 -7.85 43.57
N VAL A 508 0.14 -7.43 44.21
CA VAL A 508 1.07 -8.34 44.89
C VAL A 508 1.21 -7.94 46.35
N ILE A 509 1.04 -8.91 47.24
CA ILE A 509 1.16 -8.78 48.69
C ILE A 509 2.41 -9.56 49.12
N GLY A 510 3.43 -8.81 49.53
CA GLY A 510 4.66 -9.33 50.11
C GLY A 510 4.47 -9.63 51.59
N LEU A 511 4.64 -10.89 52.00
CA LEU A 511 4.47 -11.33 53.37
C LEU A 511 5.81 -11.68 54.05
N GLY A 512 6.06 -11.09 55.22
CA GLY A 512 7.22 -11.39 56.06
C GLY A 512 8.38 -10.40 55.89
N LYS A 513 9.49 -10.62 56.61
CA LYS A 513 10.60 -9.65 56.70
C LYS A 513 11.64 -9.77 55.57
N ASP A 514 11.67 -10.92 54.89
CA ASP A 514 12.72 -11.28 53.91
C ASP A 514 12.31 -11.04 52.45
N VAL A 515 11.30 -10.20 52.22
CA VAL A 515 10.69 -10.00 50.90
C VAL A 515 11.58 -9.14 50.00
N ARG A 516 11.83 -9.60 48.77
CA ARG A 516 12.48 -8.81 47.72
C ARG A 516 11.47 -7.86 47.07
N ALA A 517 11.17 -6.76 47.77
CA ALA A 517 10.13 -5.80 47.41
C ALA A 517 10.24 -5.29 45.96
N SER A 518 11.45 -4.94 45.48
CA SER A 518 11.63 -4.33 44.16
C SER A 518 11.12 -5.17 42.97
N ARG A 519 11.19 -6.51 43.05
CA ARG A 519 10.69 -7.40 41.99
C ARG A 519 9.18 -7.55 42.02
N LEU A 520 8.61 -7.67 43.21
CA LEU A 520 7.16 -7.80 43.40
C LEU A 520 6.45 -6.48 43.06
N GLU A 521 7.05 -5.37 43.47
CA GLU A 521 6.60 -4.02 43.14
C GLU A 521 6.57 -3.79 41.63
N ARG A 522 7.62 -4.21 40.93
CA ARG A 522 7.69 -4.13 39.47
C ARG A 522 6.51 -4.85 38.79
N ILE A 523 6.18 -6.07 39.20
CA ILE A 523 5.04 -6.84 38.65
C ILE A 523 3.75 -6.05 38.85
N ALA A 524 3.53 -5.53 40.06
CA ALA A 524 2.29 -4.85 40.38
C ALA A 524 2.14 -3.54 39.58
N ILE A 525 3.18 -2.69 39.59
CA ILE A 525 3.15 -1.38 38.93
C ILE A 525 3.02 -1.53 37.40
N GLU A 526 3.82 -2.40 36.77
CA GLU A 526 3.83 -2.53 35.31
C GLU A 526 2.54 -3.18 34.76
N THR A 527 1.82 -3.96 35.56
CA THR A 527 0.52 -4.55 35.15
C THR A 527 -0.68 -3.66 35.46
N GLY A 528 -0.48 -2.55 36.18
CA GLY A 528 -1.54 -1.63 36.59
C GLY A 528 -2.25 -2.01 37.89
N GLY A 529 -1.66 -2.91 38.69
CA GLY A 529 -2.10 -3.22 40.05
C GLY A 529 -1.29 -2.47 41.11
N SER A 530 -1.36 -2.93 42.36
CA SER A 530 -0.68 -2.30 43.51
C SER A 530 0.15 -3.30 44.30
N TYR A 531 1.30 -2.83 44.79
CA TYR A 531 2.16 -3.61 45.68
C TYR A 531 1.90 -3.22 47.12
N PHE A 532 1.81 -4.22 47.98
CA PHE A 532 1.67 -4.06 49.41
C PHE A 532 2.69 -4.93 50.12
N PHE A 533 3.26 -4.40 51.20
CA PHE A 533 4.21 -5.11 52.04
C PHE A 533 3.70 -5.13 53.46
N THR A 534 3.75 -6.29 54.10
CA THR A 534 3.51 -6.38 55.54
C THR A 534 4.41 -7.40 56.22
N PRO A 535 5.10 -6.99 57.30
CA PRO A 535 5.89 -7.89 58.12
C PRO A 535 5.06 -8.68 59.13
N SER A 536 3.76 -8.39 59.31
CA SER A 536 2.90 -8.98 60.34
C SER A 536 1.45 -9.23 59.88
N ALA A 537 0.76 -10.13 60.59
CA ALA A 537 -0.64 -10.47 60.36
C ALA A 537 -1.61 -9.29 60.52
N ALA A 538 -1.34 -8.42 61.50
CA ALA A 538 -2.20 -7.27 61.77
C ALA A 538 -2.21 -6.27 60.59
N GLY A 539 -1.05 -6.05 59.96
CA GLY A 539 -0.93 -5.17 58.79
C GLY A 539 -1.61 -5.73 57.53
N LEU A 540 -1.83 -7.05 57.45
CA LEU A 540 -2.59 -7.64 56.35
C LEU A 540 -4.04 -7.15 56.33
N VAL A 541 -4.66 -6.97 57.50
CA VAL A 541 -6.05 -6.53 57.61
C VAL A 541 -6.26 -5.14 56.99
N ASP A 542 -5.39 -4.19 57.33
CA ASP A 542 -5.43 -2.81 56.80
C ASP A 542 -5.16 -2.79 55.29
N ILE A 543 -4.23 -3.65 54.83
CA ILE A 543 -3.93 -3.83 53.41
C ILE A 543 -5.16 -4.35 52.67
N TYR A 544 -5.93 -5.28 53.24
CA TYR A 544 -7.13 -5.82 52.59
C TYR A 544 -8.27 -4.83 52.50
N ASP A 545 -8.51 -4.05 53.56
CA ASP A 545 -9.51 -3.00 53.48
C ASP A 545 -9.09 -1.95 52.45
N THR A 546 -7.79 -1.65 52.34
CA THR A 546 -7.25 -0.76 51.30
C THR A 546 -7.39 -1.34 49.89
N ILE A 547 -6.98 -2.59 49.65
CA ILE A 547 -7.08 -3.29 48.36
C ILE A 547 -8.55 -3.41 47.95
N GLY A 548 -9.39 -3.90 48.86
CA GLY A 548 -10.81 -4.04 48.65
C GLY A 548 -11.46 -2.69 48.35
N ASN A 549 -11.11 -1.63 49.05
CA ASN A 549 -11.62 -0.29 48.76
C ASN A 549 -11.12 0.26 47.43
N ARG A 550 -9.84 0.08 47.08
CA ARG A 550 -9.28 0.55 45.80
C ARG A 550 -9.87 -0.20 44.61
N ILE A 551 -9.82 -1.53 44.63
CA ILE A 551 -10.32 -2.37 43.53
C ILE A 551 -11.82 -2.20 43.36
N ARG A 552 -12.60 -1.99 44.43
CA ARG A 552 -14.06 -1.79 44.34
C ARG A 552 -14.45 -0.41 43.82
N ASN A 553 -13.68 0.62 44.14
CA ASN A 553 -14.04 2.00 43.90
C ASN A 553 -13.24 2.59 42.72
N GLU A 554 -13.14 1.84 41.63
CA GLU A 554 -12.63 2.34 40.35
C GLU A 554 -13.74 3.03 39.56
N TYR A 555 -13.34 3.85 38.59
CA TYR A 555 -14.24 4.41 37.60
C TYR A 555 -14.25 3.57 36.33
N ALA A 556 -15.41 3.08 35.93
CA ALA A 556 -15.66 2.53 34.61
C ALA A 556 -15.98 3.67 33.65
N VAL A 557 -15.02 4.00 32.79
CA VAL A 557 -15.13 4.99 31.70
C VAL A 557 -15.47 4.24 30.42
N THR A 558 -16.66 4.47 29.89
CA THR A 558 -17.17 3.86 28.65
C THR A 558 -17.07 4.84 27.50
N PHE A 559 -16.50 4.39 26.39
CA PHE A 559 -16.42 5.15 25.15
C PHE A 559 -16.49 4.22 23.93
N VAL A 560 -17.02 4.70 22.82
CA VAL A 560 -16.93 4.00 21.53
C VAL A 560 -15.62 4.36 20.84
N THR A 561 -14.79 3.36 20.54
CA THR A 561 -13.60 3.55 19.69
C THR A 561 -13.96 3.37 18.22
N GLU A 562 -13.39 4.22 17.36
CA GLU A 562 -13.50 4.02 15.92
C GLU A 562 -12.71 2.78 15.50
N LYS A 563 -13.35 1.88 14.73
CA LYS A 563 -12.65 0.75 14.09
C LYS A 563 -11.65 1.30 13.06
N ARG A 564 -10.37 1.42 13.40
CA ARG A 564 -9.30 1.86 12.48
C ARG A 564 -8.29 0.74 12.27
N ALA A 565 -7.40 0.92 11.30
CA ALA A 565 -6.27 0.03 11.02
C ALA A 565 -5.19 0.06 12.12
N ALA A 566 -5.21 1.06 13.02
CA ALA A 566 -4.31 1.14 14.15
C ALA A 566 -4.68 0.08 15.20
N TYR A 567 -3.92 -1.02 15.22
CA TYR A 567 -4.11 -2.14 16.14
C TYR A 567 -3.80 -1.76 17.59
N LEU A 568 -2.80 -0.91 17.83
CA LEU A 568 -2.49 -0.38 19.17
C LEU A 568 -3.21 0.95 19.37
N ARG A 569 -3.95 1.07 20.46
CA ARG A 569 -4.64 2.29 20.89
C ARG A 569 -3.96 2.82 22.13
N ASN A 570 -3.31 3.96 22.01
CA ASN A 570 -2.72 4.69 23.12
C ASN A 570 -3.78 5.65 23.66
N LEU A 571 -4.21 5.46 24.90
CA LEU A 571 -5.13 6.37 25.56
C LEU A 571 -4.36 7.32 26.47
N TRP A 572 -4.73 8.59 26.40
CA TRP A 572 -4.36 9.62 27.37
C TRP A 572 -5.64 10.12 28.03
N LEU A 573 -5.76 9.81 29.30
CA LEU A 573 -6.77 10.35 30.20
C LEU A 573 -6.18 11.58 30.89
N THR A 574 -6.88 12.70 30.90
CA THR A 574 -6.49 13.88 31.68
C THR A 574 -7.66 14.30 32.57
N LEU A 575 -7.42 14.33 33.87
CA LEU A 575 -8.35 14.84 34.86
C LEU A 575 -8.33 16.38 34.86
N ALA A 576 -9.44 17.01 35.22
CA ALA A 576 -9.54 18.47 35.35
C ALA A 576 -8.54 19.07 36.36
N THR A 577 -8.04 18.25 37.28
CA THR A 577 -6.96 18.59 38.23
C THR A 577 -5.57 18.69 37.58
N GLY A 578 -5.45 18.37 36.28
CA GLY A 578 -4.19 18.39 35.52
C GLY A 578 -3.42 17.07 35.56
N GLN A 579 -3.90 16.07 36.30
CA GLN A 579 -3.28 14.74 36.35
C GLN A 579 -3.60 13.94 35.09
N HIS A 580 -2.63 13.19 34.60
CA HIS A 580 -2.79 12.36 33.41
C HIS A 580 -2.45 10.89 33.69
N ALA A 581 -3.21 10.00 33.04
CA ALA A 581 -2.95 8.58 33.03
C ALA A 581 -2.86 8.10 31.58
N THR A 582 -1.87 7.26 31.29
CA THR A 582 -1.66 6.73 29.94
C THR A 582 -1.58 5.23 29.95
N ARG A 583 -2.32 4.58 29.07
CA ARG A 583 -2.21 3.13 28.85
C ARG A 583 -2.69 2.76 27.46
N SER A 584 -2.17 1.65 26.95
CA SER A 584 -2.51 1.18 25.61
C SER A 584 -3.26 -0.14 25.65
N TYR A 585 -4.13 -0.37 24.65
CA TYR A 585 -4.76 -1.67 24.41
C TYR A 585 -4.71 -2.04 22.93
N PHE A 586 -4.76 -3.35 22.63
CA PHE A 586 -4.90 -3.86 21.27
C PHE A 586 -6.38 -4.00 20.90
N GLN A 587 -6.72 -3.47 19.74
CA GLN A 587 -8.04 -3.60 19.15
C GLN A 587 -8.32 -5.04 18.71
N PRO A 588 -9.42 -5.68 19.16
CA PRO A 588 -9.72 -7.08 18.85
C PRO A 588 -10.13 -7.35 17.40
N GLN A 589 -10.73 -6.35 16.73
CA GLN A 589 -11.21 -6.44 15.35
C GLN A 589 -10.73 -5.24 14.56
N SER A 590 -9.66 -5.40 13.79
CA SER A 590 -9.01 -4.37 13.00
C SER A 590 -8.87 -4.88 11.57
N SER A 591 -9.17 -4.02 10.61
CA SER A 591 -8.96 -4.31 9.20
C SER A 591 -7.79 -3.49 8.70
N LEU A 592 -6.97 -4.08 7.82
CA LEU A 592 -5.90 -3.37 7.12
C LEU A 592 -6.42 -2.12 6.37
N PHE A 593 -7.72 -2.09 6.06
CA PHE A 593 -8.38 -1.05 5.28
C PHE A 593 -9.18 -0.04 6.12
N GLY A 594 -9.20 -0.19 7.45
CA GLY A 594 -9.97 0.65 8.38
C GLY A 594 -11.49 0.39 8.33
N ALA A 595 -12.28 1.11 9.14
CA ALA A 595 -13.73 1.18 8.98
C ALA A 595 -14.13 2.52 8.38
N GLY A 596 -14.66 2.48 7.17
CA GLY A 596 -15.30 3.65 6.57
C GLY A 596 -16.72 3.82 7.10
N SER A 597 -17.16 5.08 7.17
CA SER A 597 -18.57 5.48 7.12
C SER A 597 -19.25 4.92 5.85
N MET A 598 -20.59 4.78 5.84
CA MET A 598 -21.34 4.36 4.65
C MET A 598 -20.92 5.19 3.43
N LEU A 599 -20.57 4.50 2.34
CA LEU A 599 -20.15 5.18 1.11
C LEU A 599 -21.37 5.84 0.43
N PRO A 600 -21.26 7.10 -0.02
CA PRO A 600 -22.30 7.71 -0.81
C PRO A 600 -22.40 7.02 -2.19
N PRO A 601 -23.58 6.98 -2.83
CA PRO A 601 -23.77 6.27 -4.11
C PRO A 601 -22.82 6.71 -5.23
N TRP A 602 -22.41 7.98 -5.23
CA TRP A 602 -21.47 8.51 -6.23
C TRP A 602 -20.06 7.90 -6.12
N ALA A 603 -19.68 7.30 -4.98
CA ALA A 603 -18.35 6.69 -4.81
C ALA A 603 -18.08 5.57 -5.84
N PHE A 604 -19.13 4.89 -6.32
CA PHE A 604 -19.04 3.88 -7.38
C PHE A 604 -18.81 4.46 -8.79
N ALA A 605 -18.80 5.78 -8.95
CA ALA A 605 -18.37 6.44 -10.17
C ALA A 605 -16.83 6.60 -10.26
N VAL A 606 -16.10 6.45 -9.14
CA VAL A 606 -14.63 6.58 -9.10
C VAL A 606 -13.92 5.58 -10.02
N PRO A 607 -14.29 4.28 -10.09
CA PRO A 607 -13.72 3.35 -11.06
C PRO A 607 -13.88 3.83 -12.52
N LEU A 608 -15.04 4.38 -12.87
CA LEU A 608 -15.33 4.89 -14.22
C LEU A 608 -14.47 6.13 -14.52
N ALA A 609 -14.35 7.04 -13.55
CA ALA A 609 -13.47 8.20 -13.64
C ALA A 609 -11.99 7.81 -13.77
N SER A 610 -11.54 6.75 -13.09
CA SER A 610 -10.19 6.20 -13.19
C SER A 610 -9.91 5.65 -14.59
N ILE A 611 -10.87 4.96 -15.21
CA ILE A 611 -10.74 4.48 -16.61
C ILE A 611 -10.61 5.67 -17.57
N LEU A 612 -11.50 6.66 -17.45
CA LEU A 612 -11.47 7.88 -18.28
C LEU A 612 -10.16 8.65 -18.10
N GLY A 613 -9.67 8.75 -16.86
CA GLY A 613 -8.39 9.37 -16.51
C GLY A 613 -7.21 8.65 -17.16
N LEU A 614 -7.17 7.32 -17.09
CA LEU A 614 -6.13 6.51 -17.75
C LEU A 614 -6.14 6.70 -19.27
N VAL A 615 -7.33 6.72 -19.89
CA VAL A 615 -7.49 6.98 -21.32
C VAL A 615 -7.01 8.39 -21.66
N ALA A 616 -7.40 9.41 -20.89
CA ALA A 616 -6.98 10.79 -21.11
C ALA A 616 -5.45 10.97 -20.98
N VAL A 617 -4.82 10.36 -19.97
CA VAL A 617 -3.35 10.36 -19.82
C VAL A 617 -2.68 9.63 -20.98
N SER A 618 -3.25 8.50 -21.41
CA SER A 618 -2.72 7.71 -22.54
C SER A 618 -2.89 8.39 -23.90
N LEU A 619 -3.88 9.28 -24.04
CA LEU A 619 -4.14 10.06 -25.25
C LEU A 619 -3.40 11.42 -25.27
N ARG A 620 -2.97 11.93 -24.10
CA ARG A 620 -2.18 13.18 -24.02
C ARG A 620 -0.76 12.94 -24.56
N ARG A 621 -0.52 13.49 -25.76
CA ARG A 621 0.71 13.50 -26.58
C ARG A 621 0.90 12.31 -27.53
N VAL A 622 0.19 12.39 -28.64
CA VAL A 622 0.86 12.54 -29.95
C VAL A 622 0.14 13.64 -30.72
N GLU A 623 0.32 14.90 -30.33
CA GLU A 623 0.16 15.99 -31.29
C GLU A 623 1.31 15.84 -32.28
N ARG A 624 1.04 15.16 -33.40
CA ARG A 624 1.95 15.14 -34.53
C ARG A 624 2.10 16.58 -35.00
N HIS A 625 3.21 17.21 -34.64
CA HIS A 625 3.62 18.44 -35.29
C HIS A 625 4.14 18.04 -36.67
N TYR A 626 3.35 18.32 -37.71
CA TYR A 626 3.79 18.12 -39.08
C TYR A 626 4.56 19.38 -39.50
N GLU A 627 5.89 19.28 -39.62
CA GLU A 627 6.75 20.41 -40.02
C GLU A 627 6.63 20.76 -41.53
N THR A 628 5.88 19.97 -42.29
CA THR A 628 5.69 20.09 -43.75
C THR A 628 4.23 19.85 -44.15
N GLY A 629 3.79 20.45 -45.25
CA GLY A 629 2.48 20.18 -45.87
C GLY A 629 2.31 18.69 -46.14
N HIS A 630 1.09 18.17 -45.99
CA HIS A 630 0.80 16.75 -46.08
C HIS A 630 -0.45 16.46 -46.93
N LEU A 631 -0.48 15.27 -47.55
CA LEU A 631 -1.60 14.75 -48.33
C LEU A 631 -2.36 13.70 -47.53
N SER A 632 -3.65 13.93 -47.31
CA SER A 632 -4.54 13.06 -46.56
C SER A 632 -5.52 12.31 -47.47
N LEU A 633 -5.42 10.98 -47.56
CA LEU A 633 -6.37 10.17 -48.35
C LEU A 633 -7.71 10.03 -47.61
N VAL A 634 -8.76 10.63 -48.17
CA VAL A 634 -10.11 10.68 -47.60
C VAL A 634 -11.01 9.58 -48.16
N ARG A 635 -10.89 9.27 -49.46
CA ARG A 635 -11.65 8.21 -50.13
C ARG A 635 -10.73 7.47 -51.11
N GLY A 636 -10.87 6.15 -51.21
CA GLY A 636 -10.03 5.28 -52.07
C GLY A 636 -9.32 4.15 -51.29
N THR A 637 -8.84 3.13 -52.01
CA THR A 637 -8.13 1.96 -51.43
C THR A 637 -6.62 2.01 -51.73
N GLY A 638 -5.82 2.44 -50.75
CA GLY A 638 -4.35 2.58 -50.84
C GLY A 638 -3.66 2.58 -49.47
N THR A 639 -2.35 2.83 -49.41
CA THR A 639 -1.56 2.88 -48.17
C THR A 639 -1.94 4.11 -47.30
N LYS A 640 -2.49 3.88 -46.09
CA LYS A 640 -2.92 4.90 -45.07
C LYS A 640 -1.95 6.09 -44.92
N LYS A 641 -2.33 7.32 -44.57
CA LYS A 641 -3.60 8.10 -44.55
C LYS A 641 -3.22 9.60 -44.55
N ASP A 642 -2.02 9.96 -44.08
CA ASP A 642 -1.38 11.28 -44.25
C ASP A 642 0.08 11.07 -44.74
N ILE A 643 0.49 11.72 -45.82
CA ILE A 643 1.85 11.66 -46.39
C ILE A 643 2.48 13.05 -46.34
N ASN A 644 3.61 13.17 -45.64
CA ASN A 644 4.36 14.43 -45.57
C ASN A 644 5.06 14.71 -46.91
N ILE A 645 4.92 15.94 -47.41
CA ILE A 645 5.59 16.42 -48.61
C ILE A 645 6.90 17.08 -48.19
N ASN A 646 7.98 16.29 -48.12
CA ASN A 646 9.31 16.79 -47.78
C ASN A 646 9.94 17.57 -48.95
N SER A 647 9.93 16.99 -50.15
CA SER A 647 10.46 17.60 -51.39
C SER A 647 9.61 17.24 -52.60
N ARG A 648 9.31 15.96 -52.80
CA ARG A 648 8.48 15.42 -53.87
C ARG A 648 7.67 14.23 -53.37
N VAL A 649 6.42 14.12 -53.79
CA VAL A 649 5.52 12.99 -53.57
C VAL A 649 4.94 12.59 -54.92
N THR A 650 5.30 11.41 -55.42
CA THR A 650 4.71 10.83 -56.64
C THR A 650 3.44 10.05 -56.29
N ILE A 651 2.42 10.13 -57.14
CA ILE A 651 1.10 9.51 -56.93
C ILE A 651 0.77 8.66 -58.16
N GLY A 652 0.38 7.40 -57.96
CA GLY A 652 0.02 6.51 -59.08
C GLY A 652 -0.23 5.08 -58.65
N ARG A 653 -0.51 4.22 -59.63
CA ARG A 653 -0.80 2.79 -59.42
C ARG A 653 0.47 1.94 -59.30
N ASP A 654 1.62 2.44 -59.72
CA ASP A 654 2.91 1.76 -59.55
C ASP A 654 3.37 1.79 -58.08
N GLU A 655 3.97 0.68 -57.62
CA GLU A 655 4.55 0.49 -56.27
C GLU A 655 5.72 1.41 -55.95
N HIS A 656 6.37 1.96 -56.98
CA HIS A 656 7.44 2.95 -56.82
C HIS A 656 6.92 4.37 -56.52
N ASN A 657 5.59 4.60 -56.52
CA ASN A 657 5.02 5.89 -56.16
C ASN A 657 4.99 6.11 -54.64
N THR A 658 5.24 7.35 -54.22
CA THR A 658 5.20 7.75 -52.81
C THR A 658 3.80 7.58 -52.21
N LEU A 659 2.75 7.89 -52.98
CA LEU A 659 1.36 7.58 -52.70
C LEU A 659 0.85 6.54 -53.72
N GLY A 660 0.92 5.28 -53.32
CA GLY A 660 0.48 4.16 -54.14
C GLY A 660 -1.02 3.88 -54.04
N LEU A 661 -1.72 3.99 -55.16
CA LEU A 661 -3.17 3.76 -55.31
C LEU A 661 -3.44 2.47 -56.10
N PHE A 662 -2.83 1.37 -55.66
CA PHE A 662 -2.69 0.08 -56.36
C PHE A 662 -3.97 -0.59 -56.87
N LYS A 663 -5.11 -0.29 -56.22
CA LYS A 663 -6.38 -0.98 -56.46
C LYS A 663 -7.35 -0.19 -57.33
N ASP A 664 -6.95 1.01 -57.78
CA ASP A 664 -7.81 1.87 -58.59
C ASP A 664 -7.42 1.77 -60.07
N SER A 665 -8.26 1.09 -60.86
CA SER A 665 -8.02 0.92 -62.30
C SER A 665 -8.12 2.23 -63.09
N GLY A 666 -8.73 3.27 -62.51
CA GLY A 666 -8.79 4.62 -63.09
C GLY A 666 -7.52 5.45 -62.88
N ILE A 667 -6.46 4.86 -62.29
CA ILE A 667 -5.20 5.53 -61.98
C ILE A 667 -4.05 4.88 -62.76
N ASP A 668 -3.36 5.70 -63.55
CA ASP A 668 -2.16 5.31 -64.30
C ASP A 668 -0.96 4.96 -63.41
N GLN A 669 0.03 4.28 -64.00
CA GLN A 669 1.24 3.85 -63.30
C GLN A 669 1.95 5.04 -62.62
N GLN A 670 2.14 6.15 -63.31
CA GLN A 670 2.56 7.45 -62.73
C GLN A 670 1.49 8.48 -63.11
N HIS A 671 0.65 8.87 -62.14
CA HIS A 671 -0.54 9.67 -62.42
C HIS A 671 -0.28 11.17 -62.21
N ALA A 672 0.29 11.52 -61.07
CA ALA A 672 0.58 12.91 -60.70
C ALA A 672 1.78 12.99 -59.76
N GLU A 673 2.35 14.18 -59.59
CA GLU A 673 3.32 14.44 -58.54
C GLU A 673 3.04 15.76 -57.83
N VAL A 674 3.33 15.82 -56.54
CA VAL A 674 3.32 17.03 -55.73
C VAL A 674 4.75 17.38 -55.33
N VAL A 675 5.21 18.57 -55.69
CA VAL A 675 6.57 19.06 -55.42
C VAL A 675 6.49 20.30 -54.53
N ARG A 676 7.44 20.41 -53.60
CA ARG A 676 7.66 21.63 -52.82
C ARG A 676 8.72 22.50 -53.51
N GLU A 677 8.32 23.64 -54.05
CA GLU A 677 9.20 24.59 -54.74
C GLU A 677 9.03 26.00 -54.19
N SER A 678 10.14 26.67 -53.88
CA SER A 678 10.14 28.06 -53.38
C SER A 678 9.21 28.30 -52.18
N GLY A 679 9.06 27.29 -51.31
CA GLY A 679 8.19 27.35 -50.14
C GLY A 679 6.70 27.13 -50.42
N LYS A 680 6.29 26.85 -51.67
CA LYS A 680 4.92 26.52 -52.07
C LYS A 680 4.82 25.05 -52.50
N TYR A 681 3.62 24.50 -52.40
CA TYR A 681 3.31 23.14 -52.86
C TYR A 681 2.61 23.21 -54.21
N VAL A 682 3.08 22.42 -55.18
CA VAL A 682 2.56 22.43 -56.56
C VAL A 682 2.28 20.99 -56.99
N ILE A 683 1.08 20.75 -57.51
CA ILE A 683 0.70 19.48 -58.14
C ILE A 683 0.84 19.57 -59.66
N GLU A 684 1.33 18.51 -60.27
CA GLU A 684 1.47 18.35 -61.72
C GLU A 684 0.93 16.98 -62.13
N ASP A 685 0.03 16.97 -63.12
CA ASP A 685 -0.45 15.74 -63.75
C ASP A 685 0.59 15.22 -64.75
N LYS A 686 0.91 13.92 -64.71
CA LYS A 686 1.94 13.30 -65.56
C LYS A 686 1.40 12.76 -66.89
N GLY A 687 0.36 13.40 -67.43
CA GLY A 687 -0.27 13.01 -68.69
C GLY A 687 -1.26 11.87 -68.50
N SER A 688 -1.94 11.84 -67.36
CA SER A 688 -2.85 10.76 -67.01
C SER A 688 -4.10 10.74 -67.89
N ALA A 689 -4.59 9.55 -68.23
CA ALA A 689 -5.75 9.35 -69.09
C ALA A 689 -7.04 9.87 -68.43
N ALA A 690 -7.20 9.64 -67.11
CA ALA A 690 -8.36 10.10 -66.35
C ALA A 690 -8.26 11.58 -65.89
N GLY A 691 -7.04 12.13 -65.86
CA GLY A 691 -6.75 13.48 -65.39
C GLY A 691 -6.77 13.64 -63.87
N THR A 692 -5.94 14.55 -63.37
CA THR A 692 -5.96 15.04 -61.99
C THR A 692 -6.83 16.30 -61.87
N TYR A 693 -7.63 16.39 -60.82
CA TYR A 693 -8.48 17.54 -60.54
C TYR A 693 -8.20 18.09 -59.14
N VAL A 694 -8.15 19.41 -59.00
CA VAL A 694 -8.07 20.12 -57.72
C VAL A 694 -9.32 20.98 -57.61
N ASN A 695 -10.10 20.79 -56.53
CA ASN A 695 -11.38 21.45 -56.30
C ASN A 695 -12.31 21.39 -57.52
N LYS A 696 -12.42 20.21 -58.14
CA LYS A 696 -13.20 19.91 -59.37
C LYS A 696 -12.71 20.59 -60.66
N THR A 697 -11.60 21.31 -60.62
CA THR A 697 -10.97 21.90 -61.81
C THR A 697 -9.84 21.02 -62.28
N ARG A 698 -9.79 20.68 -63.58
CA ARG A 698 -8.73 19.83 -64.15
C ARG A 698 -7.39 20.56 -64.14
N VAL A 699 -6.35 19.89 -63.65
CA VAL A 699 -4.99 20.45 -63.61
C VAL A 699 -4.42 20.54 -65.04
N ALA A 700 -4.18 21.75 -65.53
CA ALA A 700 -3.53 22.00 -66.81
C ALA A 700 -2.07 22.42 -66.58
N GLY A 701 -1.16 21.44 -66.57
CA GLY A 701 0.26 21.66 -66.24
C GLY A 701 0.51 21.69 -64.74
N ARG A 702 1.09 22.79 -64.23
CA ARG A 702 1.48 22.94 -62.82
C ARG A 702 0.49 23.82 -62.07
N GLN A 703 -0.08 23.32 -60.98
CA GLN A 703 -1.06 24.03 -60.16
C GLN A 703 -0.60 24.13 -58.71
N ALA A 704 -0.58 25.34 -58.13
CA ALA A 704 -0.27 25.53 -56.72
C ALA A 704 -1.42 25.03 -55.82
N LEU A 705 -1.08 24.37 -54.72
CA LEU A 705 -2.00 23.87 -53.70
C LEU A 705 -2.07 24.84 -52.51
N GLN A 706 -3.26 24.99 -51.94
CA GLN A 706 -3.56 25.74 -50.72
C GLN A 706 -4.14 24.83 -49.65
N ASP A 707 -3.90 25.14 -48.38
CA ASP A 707 -4.45 24.39 -47.24
C ASP A 707 -5.97 24.17 -47.40
N GLY A 708 -6.39 22.90 -47.33
CA GLY A 708 -7.77 22.48 -47.53
C GLY A 708 -8.14 22.04 -48.96
N ASP A 709 -7.24 22.15 -49.93
CA ASP A 709 -7.51 21.77 -51.32
C ASP A 709 -7.83 20.27 -51.46
N VAL A 710 -8.91 19.98 -52.22
CA VAL A 710 -9.36 18.62 -52.48
C VAL A 710 -8.87 18.17 -53.86
N ILE A 711 -8.00 17.18 -53.89
CA ILE A 711 -7.44 16.55 -55.08
C ILE A 711 -8.22 15.27 -55.38
N THR A 712 -8.78 15.14 -56.58
CA THR A 712 -9.49 13.93 -57.03
C THR A 712 -8.84 13.36 -58.28
N MET A 713 -8.66 12.04 -58.29
CA MET A 713 -8.11 11.25 -59.40
C MET A 713 -8.66 9.82 -59.33
N GLY A 714 -9.16 9.28 -60.43
CA GLY A 714 -9.87 7.99 -60.42
C GLY A 714 -11.03 7.98 -59.40
N ASN A 715 -11.04 6.99 -58.50
CA ASN A 715 -11.94 6.87 -57.36
C ASN A 715 -11.35 7.44 -56.05
N ALA A 716 -10.14 8.01 -56.10
CA ALA A 716 -9.43 8.54 -54.95
C ALA A 716 -9.77 10.02 -54.70
N THR A 717 -9.91 10.38 -53.42
CA THR A 717 -10.05 11.76 -52.93
C THR A 717 -8.99 12.01 -51.87
N ILE A 718 -8.14 12.99 -52.11
CA ILE A 718 -7.00 13.38 -51.28
C ILE A 718 -7.21 14.84 -50.86
N ILE A 719 -6.93 15.19 -49.61
CA ILE A 719 -6.93 16.58 -49.14
C ILE A 719 -5.47 17.01 -48.92
N PHE A 720 -5.09 18.16 -49.45
CA PHE A 720 -3.83 18.80 -49.10
C PHE A 720 -4.04 19.72 -47.89
N SER A 721 -3.18 19.60 -46.90
CA SER A 721 -3.19 20.44 -45.71
C SER A 721 -1.80 20.96 -45.38
N GLU A 722 -1.69 22.23 -45.02
CA GLU A 722 -0.48 22.88 -44.56
C GLU A 722 -0.77 23.62 -43.26
N GLU A 723 0.04 23.39 -42.22
CA GLU A 723 -0.10 24.14 -40.97
C GLU A 723 0.40 25.58 -41.21
N THR A 724 -0.49 26.44 -41.68
CA THR A 724 -0.22 27.87 -41.79
C THR A 724 -0.06 28.42 -40.37
N ARG A 725 1.20 28.57 -39.92
CA ARG A 725 1.46 29.44 -38.78
C ARG A 725 1.08 30.86 -39.23
N PRO A 726 0.14 31.55 -38.57
CA PRO A 726 -0.07 32.95 -38.85
C PRO A 726 1.29 33.65 -38.72
N THR A 727 1.70 34.34 -39.77
CA THR A 727 2.93 35.13 -39.76
C THR A 727 2.57 36.56 -39.44
N CYS A 728 3.42 37.23 -38.67
CA CYS A 728 3.20 38.62 -38.34
C CYS A 728 3.23 39.46 -39.62
N PRO A 729 2.20 40.29 -39.89
CA PRO A 729 2.15 41.10 -41.11
C PRO A 729 3.36 42.03 -41.25
N ASP A 730 3.90 42.53 -40.14
CA ASP A 730 5.05 43.45 -40.17
C ASP A 730 6.40 42.75 -40.40
N CYS A 731 6.67 41.64 -39.70
CA CYS A 731 8.04 41.11 -39.63
C CYS A 731 8.19 39.68 -40.17
N GLY A 732 7.12 39.09 -40.71
CA GLY A 732 7.07 37.71 -41.20
C GLY A 732 7.38 36.65 -40.14
N GLY A 733 7.42 37.03 -38.86
CA GLY A 733 7.77 36.15 -37.75
C GLY A 733 6.61 35.20 -37.43
N ALA A 734 6.91 33.94 -37.13
CA ALA A 734 5.90 32.96 -36.75
C ALA A 734 5.17 33.39 -35.46
N LEU A 735 3.84 33.48 -35.52
CA LEU A 735 2.99 33.79 -34.36
C LEU A 735 2.53 32.50 -33.69
N ARG A 736 2.35 32.55 -32.36
CA ARG A 736 1.71 31.45 -31.63
C ARG A 736 0.19 31.54 -31.83
N PRO A 737 -0.54 30.41 -31.91
CA PRO A 737 -1.99 30.41 -31.93
C PRO A 737 -2.54 31.18 -30.72
N LYS A 738 -3.43 32.17 -30.95
CA LYS A 738 -3.99 33.09 -29.94
C LYS A 738 -3.01 34.10 -29.30
N ALA A 739 -1.86 34.37 -29.92
CA ALA A 739 -0.95 35.42 -29.45
C ALA A 739 -1.55 36.83 -29.65
N LYS A 740 -1.63 37.62 -28.57
CA LYS A 740 -2.07 39.04 -28.64
C LYS A 740 -1.03 39.98 -29.24
N PHE A 741 0.22 39.54 -29.35
CA PHE A 741 1.33 40.33 -29.87
C PHE A 741 2.39 39.45 -30.54
N CYS A 742 3.07 39.99 -31.55
CA CYS A 742 4.23 39.34 -32.15
C CYS A 742 5.44 39.39 -31.21
N ALA A 743 6.02 38.24 -30.87
CA ALA A 743 7.20 38.17 -30.01
C ALA A 743 8.48 38.72 -30.66
N LYS A 744 8.51 38.88 -31.99
CA LYS A 744 9.68 39.35 -32.74
C LYS A 744 9.68 40.88 -32.93
N CYS A 745 8.53 41.49 -33.23
CA CYS A 745 8.44 42.93 -33.51
C CYS A 745 7.45 43.69 -32.61
N GLY A 746 6.68 43.02 -31.76
CA GLY A 746 5.75 43.67 -30.84
C GLY A 746 4.40 44.11 -31.44
N HIS A 747 4.11 43.80 -32.71
CA HIS A 747 2.83 44.15 -33.36
C HIS A 747 1.62 43.66 -32.55
N LYS A 748 0.70 44.57 -32.21
CA LYS A 748 -0.55 44.32 -31.47
C LYS A 748 -1.73 44.36 -32.44
N GLY A 749 -2.50 43.27 -32.51
CA GLY A 749 -3.73 43.20 -33.30
C GLY A 749 -3.76 42.00 -34.23
N ILE A 750 -4.36 40.90 -33.77
CA ILE A 750 -4.80 39.75 -34.57
C ILE A 750 -6.12 39.28 -34.00
#